data_AF-A0A9Q0ZQW9-F1
#
_entry.id   AF-A0A9Q0ZQW9-F1
#
_cell.length_a   1.000
_cell.length_b   1.000
_cell.length_c   1.000
_cell.angle_alpha   90.00
_cell.angle_beta   90.00
_cell.angle_gamma   90.00
#
_symmetry.space_group_name_H-M   'P 1'
#
loop_
_entity.id
_entity.type
_entity.pdbx_description
1 polymer ?
#
loop_
_entity_poly.entity_id
_entity_poly.type
_entity_poly.pdbx_seq_one_letter_code
_entity_poly.pdbx_strand_id
1 'polypeptide(L)'
;MAMAIRSFLIFLFIISLTVPTFSLHEDQVGLMDWHQKYIGKVKHAVFQTQKTGRKRVLVSTEENVIASLDLRHGEIFWRHVLGANDAIDGIDTAMTKYAITLSSGGSILRAWNLPDGQMVWECFLQGPSDSKSLLFVPTSSKVDKDNTILVFGKGSLHAVSSIHGEIVWKIDFPSESFEVKEVIQHHDGNMIYVVGFVGSSQFDVYQINAKNGELLKHNSAAIDGGFSGEVSLVSTAKLVVLDAARSTLLTISFQRGEISFQKTYISDLVEDFSGMAVILPSKLTGLFAVKTSTATAFISVSSEGKLEVVDKIMHATFISNALSISEDQQAFALVWHGDNEIHLNVKQVHDWNSDLLKERIKLDQQRGLVHKVFINNYVRTDKSHGFRALIVMEDHSLLLLQQGKVVWSREDGLASIIGVTTSELPVEKEGVSVAKVELNLFEWLKGHMLKVKGSLMLASAEDVAAIQGMRLKSSEKSKMIRDHNGFRKLLIVLTKSGKLFALHTGDGQIVWSLLLNSLRQTEACENPTGINVFQWQVPHHHAMDENPSVLVVGRCGTGTDALGIFSYIDTYTGKELKYFGLDHSVAQVIPLPLTDSTEQRLHLLIDANGQAHLYPRAPEAVSIFQRELSNIYWYSVEADKGLIKGHGLKSNCAGEVADNYCFGTREVWSIVFPSESEKIISTVTRKSNEVVHTQAKVIADQDVMYKYISKNLLFVATVSPKASGDIGSATPGESQLVVYVVDTVTGRILHRMTHQGSQGPVHAVFSENWIVYHYFNLRAHRYEMTVIEIYDQSRADNKDVLKLVLGKHNLSSPISSYSRPEVTTKSQSYYFTHSIKAIAVTSTAKGITSRHLLIGTIGDQVLAMDKRFFDPRRSVNPTQSEKEEGILPLTDSLPIIPQSYVTHSLKVEGLRGIVTVPAKLESNTLVFTYGVDLFFTRLAPSRTYDSLTEDFSYALLLITIVALVVAIFVTWVLSEKKDLSDKWR
;
A
#
# COMPACT_ATOMS: atom_id res chain seq x y z
N MET A 1 -58.04 25.96 32.64
CA MET A 1 -56.65 26.44 32.86
C MET A 1 -55.78 25.42 33.60
N ALA A 2 -56.21 24.86 34.74
CA ALA A 2 -55.43 23.87 35.50
C ALA A 2 -55.13 22.53 34.76
N MET A 3 -56.04 22.04 33.91
CA MET A 3 -55.81 20.82 33.11
C MET A 3 -54.75 21.02 32.01
N ALA A 4 -54.72 22.20 31.37
CA ALA A 4 -53.72 22.54 30.35
C ALA A 4 -52.31 22.67 30.96
N ILE A 5 -52.23 23.24 32.17
CA ILE A 5 -50.97 23.38 32.91
C ILE A 5 -50.43 22.00 33.35
N ARG A 6 -51.30 21.08 33.78
CA ARG A 6 -50.90 19.70 34.09
C ARG A 6 -50.42 18.94 32.85
N SER A 7 -51.10 19.07 31.71
CA SER A 7 -50.66 18.44 30.46
C SER A 7 -49.32 18.99 29.97
N PHE A 8 -49.10 20.31 30.11
CA PHE A 8 -47.84 20.96 29.72
C PHE A 8 -46.68 20.57 30.64
N LEU A 9 -46.91 20.42 31.95
CA LEU A 9 -45.90 19.96 32.91
C LEU A 9 -45.54 18.48 32.72
N ILE A 10 -46.51 17.62 32.39
CA ILE A 10 -46.25 16.21 32.07
C ILE A 10 -45.42 16.11 30.78
N PHE A 11 -45.73 16.94 29.77
CA PHE A 11 -44.95 17.02 28.53
C PHE A 11 -43.50 17.48 28.77
N LEU A 12 -43.29 18.51 29.61
CA LEU A 12 -41.96 18.96 30.04
C LEU A 12 -41.19 17.91 30.84
N PHE A 13 -41.88 17.14 31.69
CA PHE A 13 -41.27 16.06 32.47
C PHE A 13 -40.81 14.89 31.58
N ILE A 14 -41.59 14.54 30.55
CA ILE A 14 -41.23 13.50 29.56
C ILE A 14 -40.01 13.93 28.72
N ILE A 15 -39.92 15.22 28.34
CA ILE A 15 -38.75 15.78 27.64
C ILE A 15 -37.49 15.81 28.53
N SER A 16 -37.66 15.97 29.85
CA SER A 16 -36.52 15.95 30.79
C SER A 16 -35.96 14.55 31.08
N LEU A 17 -36.72 13.48 30.76
CA LEU A 17 -36.32 12.08 30.94
C LEU A 17 -35.60 11.50 29.72
N THR A 18 -35.64 12.17 28.56
CA THR A 18 -34.81 11.80 27.41
C THR A 18 -33.41 12.35 27.63
N VAL A 19 -32.52 11.54 28.19
CA VAL A 19 -31.08 11.79 28.13
C VAL A 19 -30.66 11.57 26.67
N PRO A 20 -30.23 12.60 25.91
CA PRO A 20 -29.57 12.34 24.64
C PRO A 20 -28.23 11.67 24.96
N THR A 21 -28.17 10.36 24.80
CA THR A 21 -26.89 9.66 24.75
C THR A 21 -26.19 10.10 23.47
N PHE A 22 -25.24 11.02 23.59
CA PHE A 22 -24.37 11.42 22.48
C PHE A 22 -23.36 10.29 22.22
N SER A 23 -23.76 9.31 21.42
CA SER A 23 -22.81 8.55 20.61
C SER A 23 -22.52 9.31 19.32
N LEU A 24 -21.46 8.94 18.60
CA LEU A 24 -21.32 9.33 17.21
C LEU A 24 -22.60 8.92 16.46
N HIS A 25 -23.12 9.82 15.66
CA HIS A 25 -24.31 9.62 14.85
C HIS A 25 -24.02 8.53 13.79
N GLU A 26 -24.75 7.40 13.80
CA GLU A 26 -24.62 6.29 12.82
C GLU A 26 -24.75 6.79 11.37
N ASP A 27 -25.43 7.93 11.19
CA ASP A 27 -25.64 8.65 9.94
C ASP A 27 -24.40 9.38 9.36
N GLN A 28 -23.27 9.45 10.08
CA GLN A 28 -22.03 10.08 9.58
C GLN A 28 -21.02 9.11 8.94
N VAL A 29 -21.12 7.81 9.18
CA VAL A 29 -20.26 6.79 8.57
C VAL A 29 -20.56 6.70 7.07
N GLY A 30 -19.52 6.79 6.23
CA GLY A 30 -19.63 6.88 4.77
C GLY A 30 -19.93 8.29 4.24
N LEU A 31 -20.06 9.30 5.11
CA LEU A 31 -20.20 10.70 4.66
C LEU A 31 -18.86 11.40 4.48
N MET A 32 -17.94 11.24 5.44
CA MET A 32 -16.63 11.92 5.42
C MET A 32 -15.48 10.97 5.11
N ASP A 33 -15.76 9.67 5.18
CA ASP A 33 -14.82 8.59 5.01
C ASP A 33 -15.23 7.64 3.88
N TRP A 34 -14.24 6.93 3.34
CA TRP A 34 -14.45 5.86 2.37
C TRP A 34 -13.41 4.77 2.55
N HIS A 35 -13.77 3.54 2.19
CA HIS A 35 -12.93 2.35 2.29
C HIS A 35 -12.98 1.56 0.98
N GLN A 36 -11.82 1.27 0.41
CA GLN A 36 -11.70 0.49 -0.82
C GLN A 36 -10.85 -0.76 -0.58
N LYS A 37 -11.37 -1.90 -1.06
CA LYS A 37 -10.80 -3.23 -0.86
C LYS A 37 -10.18 -3.76 -2.14
N TYR A 38 -8.87 -4.02 -2.09
CA TYR A 38 -8.10 -4.58 -3.20
C TYR A 38 -7.45 -5.91 -2.82
N ILE A 39 -6.84 -6.58 -3.81
CA ILE A 39 -6.14 -7.87 -3.60
C ILE A 39 -4.67 -7.84 -4.02
N GLY A 40 -4.26 -6.92 -4.90
CA GLY A 40 -2.92 -6.87 -5.47
C GLY A 40 -2.74 -7.72 -6.72
N LYS A 41 -1.49 -7.82 -7.20
CA LYS A 41 -1.15 -8.50 -8.45
C LYS A 41 -1.36 -10.01 -8.32
N VAL A 42 -2.20 -10.58 -9.19
CA VAL A 42 -2.55 -12.01 -9.17
C VAL A 42 -1.38 -12.87 -9.66
N LYS A 43 -0.94 -13.83 -8.83
CA LYS A 43 0.05 -14.86 -9.16
C LYS A 43 -0.61 -16.09 -9.77
N HIS A 44 -1.66 -16.62 -9.12
CA HIS A 44 -2.37 -17.83 -9.56
C HIS A 44 -3.88 -17.60 -9.48
N ALA A 45 -4.63 -18.22 -10.40
CA ALA A 45 -6.08 -18.18 -10.40
C ALA A 45 -6.64 -19.57 -10.75
N VAL A 46 -7.65 -19.99 -10.00
CA VAL A 46 -8.36 -21.27 -10.19
C VAL A 46 -9.85 -20.99 -10.30
N PHE A 47 -10.44 -21.39 -11.42
CA PHE A 47 -11.86 -21.18 -11.65
C PHE A 47 -12.70 -22.29 -11.05
N GLN A 48 -13.80 -21.92 -10.40
CA GLN A 48 -14.78 -22.88 -9.92
C GLN A 48 -16.15 -22.57 -10.53
N THR A 49 -16.56 -23.43 -11.44
CA THR A 49 -17.87 -23.35 -12.12
C THR A 49 -18.65 -24.65 -11.96
N GLN A 50 -19.07 -24.93 -10.73
CA GLN A 50 -20.01 -26.04 -10.47
C GLN A 50 -21.38 -25.76 -11.11
N LYS A 51 -22.09 -26.82 -11.49
CA LYS A 51 -23.46 -26.74 -12.05
C LYS A 51 -24.49 -26.20 -11.05
N THR A 52 -24.26 -26.33 -9.75
CA THR A 52 -25.22 -25.98 -8.67
C THR A 52 -24.70 -24.95 -7.66
N GLY A 53 -23.48 -24.41 -7.84
CA GLY A 53 -22.83 -23.48 -6.90
C GLY A 53 -22.66 -22.06 -7.44
N ARG A 54 -22.27 -21.11 -6.57
CA ARG A 54 -21.89 -19.76 -7.00
C ARG A 54 -20.66 -19.82 -7.92
N LYS A 55 -20.75 -19.14 -9.06
CA LYS A 55 -19.67 -19.00 -10.05
C LYS A 55 -18.61 -18.07 -9.47
N ARG A 56 -17.40 -18.58 -9.25
CA ARG A 56 -16.32 -17.82 -8.59
C ARG A 56 -14.97 -18.13 -9.21
N VAL A 57 -14.03 -17.22 -8.99
CA VAL A 57 -12.60 -17.46 -9.24
C VAL A 57 -11.84 -17.26 -7.94
N LEU A 58 -11.00 -18.23 -7.60
CA LEU A 58 -10.10 -18.18 -6.47
C LEU A 58 -8.77 -17.63 -6.97
N VAL A 59 -8.21 -16.63 -6.29
CA VAL A 59 -6.98 -15.96 -6.69
C VAL A 59 -6.01 -15.88 -5.52
N SER A 60 -4.72 -16.03 -5.81
CA SER A 60 -3.63 -15.69 -4.89
C SER A 60 -2.78 -14.57 -5.48
N THR A 61 -2.27 -13.67 -4.63
CA THR A 61 -1.57 -12.46 -5.07
C THR A 61 -0.15 -12.34 -4.52
N GLU A 62 0.64 -11.41 -5.08
CA GLU A 62 1.99 -11.07 -4.57
C GLU A 62 1.96 -10.37 -3.21
N GLU A 63 0.86 -9.72 -2.84
CA GLU A 63 0.67 -9.07 -1.53
C GLU A 63 0.14 -10.06 -0.46
N ASN A 64 0.39 -11.36 -0.65
CA ASN A 64 -0.03 -12.46 0.22
C ASN A 64 -1.54 -12.53 0.51
N VAL A 65 -2.36 -12.16 -0.48
CA VAL A 65 -3.83 -12.21 -0.37
C VAL A 65 -4.38 -13.46 -1.05
N ILE A 66 -5.27 -14.16 -0.37
CA ILE A 66 -6.13 -15.21 -0.94
C ILE A 66 -7.53 -14.63 -1.04
N ALA A 67 -8.14 -14.64 -2.22
CA ALA A 67 -9.49 -14.11 -2.39
C ALA A 67 -10.37 -14.98 -3.28
N SER A 68 -11.66 -14.98 -2.98
CA SER A 68 -12.69 -15.52 -3.87
C SER A 68 -13.47 -14.37 -4.48
N LEU A 69 -13.42 -14.25 -5.80
CA LEU A 69 -14.09 -13.21 -6.57
C LEU A 69 -15.33 -13.75 -7.29
N ASP A 70 -16.37 -12.92 -7.37
CA ASP A 70 -17.54 -13.17 -8.21
C ASP A 70 -17.19 -13.07 -9.69
N LEU A 71 -17.57 -14.08 -10.46
CA LEU A 71 -17.36 -14.07 -11.91
C LEU A 71 -18.25 -13.06 -12.65
N ARG A 72 -19.35 -12.58 -12.04
CA ARG A 72 -20.26 -11.62 -12.70
C ARG A 72 -19.85 -10.17 -12.49
N HIS A 73 -19.54 -9.78 -11.26
CA HIS A 73 -19.27 -8.38 -10.92
C HIS A 73 -17.81 -8.11 -10.51
N GLY A 74 -17.01 -9.13 -10.24
CA GLY A 74 -15.65 -8.96 -9.72
C GLY A 74 -15.60 -8.52 -8.26
N GLU A 75 -16.72 -8.64 -7.53
CA GLU A 75 -16.78 -8.37 -6.09
C GLU A 75 -16.10 -9.48 -5.28
N ILE A 76 -15.58 -9.12 -4.11
CA ILE A 76 -14.91 -10.04 -3.20
C ILE A 76 -15.96 -10.72 -2.33
N PHE A 77 -16.11 -12.04 -2.44
CA PHE A 77 -16.98 -12.80 -1.51
C PHE A 77 -16.33 -12.93 -0.13
N TRP A 78 -15.07 -13.32 -0.12
CA TRP A 78 -14.22 -13.38 1.06
C TRP A 78 -12.76 -13.25 0.60
N ARG A 79 -11.92 -12.79 1.51
CA ARG A 79 -10.47 -12.75 1.32
C ARG A 79 -9.77 -12.88 2.67
N HIS A 80 -8.52 -13.30 2.62
CA HIS A 80 -7.59 -13.35 3.75
C HIS A 80 -6.26 -12.76 3.34
N VAL A 81 -5.78 -11.78 4.10
CA VAL A 81 -4.42 -11.24 3.94
C VAL A 81 -3.52 -11.96 4.93
N LEU A 82 -2.57 -12.73 4.42
CA LEU A 82 -1.61 -13.46 5.25
C LEU A 82 -0.46 -12.55 5.68
N GLY A 83 0.34 -13.00 6.65
CA GLY A 83 1.50 -12.25 7.14
C GLY A 83 2.55 -11.99 6.06
N ALA A 84 3.42 -11.01 6.27
CA ALA A 84 4.49 -10.67 5.32
C ALA A 84 5.45 -11.85 5.05
N ASN A 85 5.70 -12.69 6.07
CA ASN A 85 6.56 -13.88 5.99
C ASN A 85 5.83 -15.12 5.43
N ASP A 86 4.55 -14.99 5.11
CA ASP A 86 3.66 -16.06 4.68
C ASP A 86 3.37 -15.96 3.18
N ALA A 87 4.45 -15.97 2.40
CA ALA A 87 4.37 -15.84 0.95
C ALA A 87 3.66 -17.02 0.33
N ILE A 88 2.63 -16.77 -0.49
CA ILE A 88 1.86 -17.83 -1.15
C ILE A 88 2.63 -18.32 -2.38
N ASP A 89 2.84 -19.63 -2.41
CA ASP A 89 3.56 -20.34 -3.47
C ASP A 89 2.62 -21.03 -4.47
N GLY A 90 1.48 -21.53 -3.99
CA GLY A 90 0.55 -22.29 -4.81
C GLY A 90 -0.87 -22.30 -4.27
N ILE A 91 -1.84 -22.46 -5.17
CA ILE A 91 -3.26 -22.54 -4.85
C ILE A 91 -3.95 -23.53 -5.78
N ASP A 92 -4.83 -24.35 -5.22
CA ASP A 92 -5.64 -25.30 -5.97
C ASP A 92 -6.97 -25.58 -5.24
N THR A 93 -7.84 -26.40 -5.83
CA THR A 93 -9.11 -26.81 -5.23
C THR A 93 -9.18 -28.31 -5.05
N ALA A 94 -9.48 -28.76 -3.83
CA ALA A 94 -9.66 -30.16 -3.50
C ALA A 94 -11.14 -30.50 -3.33
N MET A 95 -11.56 -31.64 -3.89
CA MET A 95 -12.93 -32.17 -3.82
C MET A 95 -14.01 -31.17 -4.28
N THR A 96 -13.61 -30.11 -4.99
CA THR A 96 -14.46 -28.95 -5.31
C THR A 96 -15.16 -28.30 -4.10
N LYS A 97 -14.68 -28.57 -2.87
CA LYS A 97 -15.25 -28.06 -1.61
C LYS A 97 -14.26 -27.18 -0.85
N TYR A 98 -12.97 -27.48 -0.95
CA TYR A 98 -11.92 -26.78 -0.24
C TYR A 98 -10.98 -26.07 -1.22
N ALA A 99 -10.60 -24.84 -0.89
CA ALA A 99 -9.46 -24.15 -1.47
C ALA A 99 -8.21 -24.57 -0.68
N ILE A 100 -7.19 -25.07 -1.36
CA ILE A 100 -5.93 -25.48 -0.75
C ILE A 100 -4.88 -24.44 -1.10
N THR A 101 -4.12 -23.99 -0.11
CA THR A 101 -3.04 -23.02 -0.30
C THR A 101 -1.75 -23.51 0.32
N LEU A 102 -0.66 -23.36 -0.42
CA LEU A 102 0.70 -23.66 0.02
C LEU A 102 1.47 -22.34 0.17
N SER A 103 2.14 -22.16 1.30
CA SER A 103 2.84 -20.92 1.62
C SER A 103 4.13 -21.12 2.42
N SER A 104 4.87 -20.01 2.61
CA SER A 104 6.15 -19.95 3.33
C SER A 104 7.21 -20.91 2.78
N GLY A 105 7.39 -20.95 1.45
CA GLY A 105 8.37 -21.83 0.81
C GLY A 105 8.02 -23.31 0.97
N GLY A 106 6.73 -23.63 0.93
CA GLY A 106 6.22 -25.00 1.07
C GLY A 106 6.17 -25.54 2.50
N SER A 107 6.24 -24.70 3.53
CA SER A 107 6.21 -25.13 4.93
C SER A 107 4.81 -25.14 5.56
N ILE A 108 3.85 -24.43 4.98
CA ILE A 108 2.50 -24.36 5.54
C ILE A 108 1.47 -24.71 4.46
N LEU A 109 0.63 -25.70 4.74
CA LEU A 109 -0.49 -26.10 3.89
C LEU A 109 -1.81 -25.81 4.63
N ARG A 110 -2.74 -25.14 3.96
CA ARG A 110 -4.05 -24.79 4.55
C ARG A 110 -5.19 -25.19 3.65
N ALA A 111 -6.31 -25.57 4.27
CA ALA A 111 -7.58 -25.72 3.59
C ALA A 111 -8.58 -24.68 4.07
N TRP A 112 -9.22 -24.03 3.10
CA TRP A 112 -10.27 -23.04 3.32
C TRP A 112 -11.58 -23.58 2.76
N ASN A 113 -12.66 -23.41 3.50
CA ASN A 113 -13.99 -23.74 3.02
C ASN A 113 -14.38 -22.76 1.90
N LEU A 114 -14.70 -23.27 0.71
CA LEU A 114 -14.92 -22.41 -0.46
C LEU A 114 -16.09 -21.42 -0.32
N PRO A 115 -17.25 -21.76 0.29
CA PRO A 115 -18.38 -20.84 0.37
C PRO A 115 -18.14 -19.58 1.21
N ASP A 116 -17.57 -19.72 2.41
CA ASP A 116 -17.44 -18.67 3.44
C ASP A 116 -15.99 -18.26 3.71
N GLY A 117 -15.01 -18.99 3.19
CA GLY A 117 -13.58 -18.74 3.40
C GLY A 117 -13.08 -19.15 4.77
N GLN A 118 -13.83 -19.90 5.58
CA GLN A 118 -13.34 -20.30 6.91
C GLN A 118 -12.19 -21.30 6.79
N MET A 119 -11.14 -21.13 7.61
CA MET A 119 -10.06 -22.11 7.68
C MET A 119 -10.58 -23.41 8.31
N VAL A 120 -10.39 -24.53 7.62
CA VAL A 120 -10.82 -25.85 8.07
C VAL A 120 -9.70 -26.53 8.85
N TRP A 121 -8.49 -26.50 8.30
CA TRP A 121 -7.29 -27.06 8.93
C TRP A 121 -6.03 -26.35 8.39
N GLU A 122 -4.97 -26.42 9.18
CA GLU A 122 -3.62 -25.96 8.86
C GLU A 122 -2.63 -27.07 9.22
N CYS A 123 -1.69 -27.35 8.32
CA CYS A 123 -0.67 -28.39 8.49
C CYS A 123 0.72 -27.77 8.26
N PHE A 124 1.63 -28.04 9.20
CA PHE A 124 3.03 -27.61 9.11
C PHE A 124 3.88 -28.74 8.53
N LEU A 125 4.55 -28.45 7.43
CA LEU A 125 5.44 -29.36 6.71
C LEU A 125 6.88 -29.08 7.11
N GLN A 126 7.52 -30.08 7.73
CA GLN A 126 8.92 -30.02 8.14
C GLN A 126 9.78 -30.85 7.19
N GLY A 127 10.92 -30.30 6.79
CA GLY A 127 11.89 -30.99 5.95
C GLY A 127 13.33 -30.50 6.16
N PRO A 128 14.31 -31.22 5.60
CA PRO A 128 15.74 -31.04 5.86
C PRO A 128 16.36 -29.77 5.26
N SER A 129 15.82 -29.20 4.18
CA SER A 129 16.47 -28.10 3.45
C SER A 129 15.48 -27.16 2.76
N ASP A 130 15.86 -25.92 2.47
CA ASP A 130 15.02 -25.02 1.68
C ASP A 130 15.01 -25.42 0.19
N SER A 131 13.83 -25.57 -0.40
CA SER A 131 13.65 -25.99 -1.81
C SER A 131 12.44 -25.31 -2.45
N LYS A 132 12.34 -25.37 -3.79
CA LYS A 132 11.15 -24.90 -4.50
C LYS A 132 9.93 -25.73 -4.09
N SER A 133 8.84 -25.05 -3.78
CA SER A 133 7.60 -25.69 -3.37
C SER A 133 6.70 -26.01 -4.55
N LEU A 134 6.06 -27.18 -4.51
CA LEU A 134 5.11 -27.63 -5.54
C LEU A 134 3.86 -28.18 -4.85
N LEU A 135 2.70 -27.70 -5.29
CA LEU A 135 1.39 -28.19 -4.90
C LEU A 135 0.80 -29.00 -6.05
N PHE A 136 0.44 -30.25 -5.78
CA PHE A 136 -0.28 -31.10 -6.73
C PHE A 136 -1.53 -31.69 -6.07
N VAL A 137 -2.70 -31.36 -6.63
CA VAL A 137 -3.98 -31.96 -6.23
C VAL A 137 -4.44 -32.90 -7.34
N PRO A 138 -4.55 -34.22 -7.08
CA PRO A 138 -5.07 -35.20 -8.02
C PRO A 138 -6.49 -34.87 -8.52
N THR A 139 -6.68 -34.82 -9.84
CA THR A 139 -7.99 -34.58 -10.48
C THR A 139 -8.85 -35.84 -10.64
N SER A 140 -8.29 -37.04 -10.42
CA SER A 140 -9.04 -38.29 -10.53
C SER A 140 -8.54 -39.38 -9.59
N SER A 141 -9.33 -39.70 -8.57
CA SER A 141 -9.32 -41.04 -7.99
C SER A 141 -10.77 -41.46 -7.76
N LYS A 142 -11.26 -42.35 -8.63
CA LYS A 142 -12.45 -43.19 -8.34
C LYS A 142 -12.14 -44.28 -7.29
N VAL A 143 -10.97 -44.21 -6.64
CA VAL A 143 -10.46 -45.22 -5.73
C VAL A 143 -10.15 -44.55 -4.39
N ASP A 144 -10.94 -44.97 -3.40
CA ASP A 144 -10.89 -44.65 -1.97
C ASP A 144 -11.27 -43.22 -1.51
N LYS A 145 -11.93 -43.19 -0.35
CA LYS A 145 -12.64 -42.05 0.25
C LYS A 145 -11.72 -40.93 0.79
N ASP A 146 -10.42 -41.08 0.67
CA ASP A 146 -9.42 -40.14 1.17
C ASP A 146 -8.59 -39.59 0.00
N ASN A 147 -9.09 -38.52 -0.63
CA ASN A 147 -8.29 -37.79 -1.61
C ASN A 147 -7.05 -37.22 -0.91
N THR A 148 -5.86 -37.66 -1.31
CA THR A 148 -4.57 -37.17 -0.80
C THR A 148 -4.04 -36.02 -1.67
N ILE A 149 -3.55 -34.97 -1.02
CA ILE A 149 -2.84 -33.85 -1.63
C ILE A 149 -1.35 -34.16 -1.57
N LEU A 150 -0.63 -33.98 -2.67
CA LEU A 150 0.81 -34.16 -2.72
C LEU A 150 1.48 -32.79 -2.67
N VAL A 151 2.39 -32.62 -1.73
CA VAL A 151 3.14 -31.37 -1.53
C VAL A 151 4.61 -31.70 -1.48
N PHE A 152 5.38 -31.09 -2.38
CA PHE A 152 6.82 -31.05 -2.25
C PHE A 152 7.23 -29.71 -1.63
N GLY A 153 8.00 -29.79 -0.55
CA GLY A 153 8.45 -28.62 0.19
C GLY A 153 9.52 -29.04 1.19
N LYS A 154 10.43 -28.12 1.48
CA LYS A 154 11.52 -28.33 2.43
C LYS A 154 12.41 -29.57 2.16
N GLY A 155 12.53 -30.03 0.92
CA GLY A 155 13.36 -31.18 0.53
C GLY A 155 12.66 -32.54 0.66
N SER A 156 11.37 -32.54 0.99
CA SER A 156 10.57 -33.74 1.24
C SER A 156 9.29 -33.74 0.41
N LEU A 157 8.81 -34.93 0.04
CA LEU A 157 7.46 -35.12 -0.50
C LEU A 157 6.52 -35.57 0.62
N HIS A 158 5.43 -34.83 0.79
CA HIS A 158 4.39 -35.10 1.78
C HIS A 158 3.08 -35.47 1.08
N ALA A 159 2.42 -36.53 1.53
CA ALA A 159 1.03 -36.79 1.21
C ALA A 159 0.14 -36.41 2.39
N VAL A 160 -0.82 -35.52 2.15
CA VAL A 160 -1.69 -34.95 3.19
C VAL A 160 -3.15 -35.27 2.88
N SER A 161 -3.92 -35.68 3.89
CA SER A 161 -5.36 -35.90 3.73
C SER A 161 -6.08 -34.59 3.43
N SER A 162 -6.88 -34.55 2.35
CA SER A 162 -7.65 -33.35 1.98
C SER A 162 -8.73 -32.96 2.99
N ILE A 163 -9.20 -33.89 3.84
CA ILE A 163 -10.30 -33.67 4.78
C ILE A 163 -9.79 -33.18 6.13
N HIS A 164 -8.78 -33.85 6.70
CA HIS A 164 -8.30 -33.61 8.06
C HIS A 164 -6.98 -32.83 8.11
N GLY A 165 -6.24 -32.74 7.00
CA GLY A 165 -4.92 -32.12 6.98
C GLY A 165 -3.82 -32.98 7.63
N GLU A 166 -4.10 -34.25 7.94
CA GLU A 166 -3.10 -35.17 8.51
C GLU A 166 -2.13 -35.67 7.45
N ILE A 167 -0.84 -35.77 7.81
CA ILE A 167 0.20 -36.33 6.96
C ILE A 167 0.03 -37.86 6.94
N VAL A 168 -0.33 -38.40 5.78
CA VAL A 168 -0.50 -39.85 5.57
C VAL A 168 0.86 -40.54 5.49
N TRP A 169 1.78 -39.96 4.71
CA TRP A 169 3.16 -40.42 4.61
C TRP A 169 4.08 -39.27 4.19
N LYS A 170 5.38 -39.45 4.45
CA LYS A 170 6.46 -38.51 4.12
C LYS A 170 7.64 -39.30 3.56
N ILE A 171 8.25 -38.77 2.50
CA ILE A 171 9.49 -39.30 1.93
C ILE A 171 10.52 -38.18 1.86
N ASP A 172 11.72 -38.46 2.35
CA ASP A 172 12.89 -37.59 2.22
C ASP A 172 13.77 -38.08 1.06
N PHE A 173 14.28 -37.14 0.26
CA PHE A 173 15.19 -37.48 -0.84
C PHE A 173 16.65 -37.44 -0.34
N PRO A 174 17.48 -38.42 -0.71
CA PRO A 174 18.79 -38.63 -0.08
C PRO A 174 19.85 -37.59 -0.46
N SER A 175 19.67 -36.84 -1.54
CA SER A 175 20.61 -35.82 -2.00
C SER A 175 20.14 -34.42 -1.65
N GLU A 176 20.93 -33.69 -0.85
CA GLU A 176 20.64 -32.31 -0.40
C GLU A 176 20.43 -31.31 -1.55
N SER A 177 20.93 -31.61 -2.76
CA SER A 177 20.84 -30.79 -3.95
C SER A 177 19.82 -31.27 -5.00
N PHE A 178 18.85 -32.11 -4.63
CA PHE A 178 17.80 -32.55 -5.55
C PHE A 178 16.68 -31.50 -5.67
N GLU A 179 16.61 -30.88 -6.85
CA GLU A 179 15.55 -29.93 -7.20
C GLU A 179 14.43 -30.66 -7.94
N VAL A 180 13.31 -30.93 -7.25
CA VAL A 180 12.09 -31.46 -7.89
C VAL A 180 11.49 -30.42 -8.82
N LYS A 181 11.17 -30.83 -10.05
CA LYS A 181 10.56 -29.97 -11.06
C LYS A 181 9.08 -30.25 -11.24
N GLU A 182 8.68 -31.52 -11.28
CA GLU A 182 7.29 -31.93 -11.45
C GLU A 182 6.99 -33.18 -10.63
N VAL A 183 5.73 -33.28 -10.17
CA VAL A 183 5.16 -34.46 -9.53
C VAL A 183 4.02 -34.93 -10.42
N ILE A 184 4.12 -36.17 -10.91
CA ILE A 184 3.21 -36.73 -11.92
C ILE A 184 2.55 -37.98 -11.35
N GLN A 185 1.22 -38.04 -11.37
CA GLN A 185 0.50 -39.26 -11.03
C GLN A 185 0.23 -40.09 -12.29
N HIS A 186 0.52 -41.39 -12.23
CA HIS A 186 0.21 -42.32 -13.32
C HIS A 186 -1.31 -42.48 -13.49
N HIS A 187 -1.78 -42.83 -14.70
CA HIS A 187 -3.21 -42.99 -15.00
C HIS A 187 -3.93 -44.01 -14.10
N ASP A 188 -3.20 -45.02 -13.62
CA ASP A 188 -3.73 -46.04 -12.69
C ASP A 188 -3.92 -45.53 -11.25
N GLY A 189 -3.50 -44.31 -10.95
CA GLY A 189 -3.63 -43.65 -9.64
C GLY A 189 -2.73 -44.21 -8.53
N ASN A 190 -2.18 -45.42 -8.71
CA ASN A 190 -1.42 -46.14 -7.68
C ASN A 190 0.07 -45.76 -7.61
N MET A 191 0.57 -45.05 -8.61
CA MET A 191 2.00 -44.76 -8.80
C MET A 191 2.23 -43.26 -9.03
N ILE A 192 3.23 -42.71 -8.36
CA ILE A 192 3.66 -41.31 -8.49
C ILE A 192 5.09 -41.31 -9.03
N TYR A 193 5.35 -40.49 -10.04
CA TYR A 193 6.68 -40.17 -10.52
C TYR A 193 7.07 -38.80 -10.02
N VAL A 194 8.20 -38.73 -9.32
CA VAL A 194 8.83 -37.47 -8.93
C VAL A 194 10.07 -37.31 -9.78
N VAL A 195 10.09 -36.23 -10.56
CA VAL A 195 11.18 -35.95 -11.51
C VAL A 195 11.90 -34.69 -11.08
N GLY A 196 13.22 -34.73 -11.13
CA GLY A 196 14.04 -33.61 -10.73
C GLY A 196 15.48 -33.76 -11.17
N PHE A 197 16.29 -32.80 -10.76
CA PHE A 197 17.70 -32.76 -11.11
C PHE A 197 18.56 -32.63 -9.87
N VAL A 198 19.73 -33.26 -9.91
CA VAL A 198 20.78 -33.10 -8.89
C VAL A 198 21.86 -32.22 -9.49
N GLY A 199 21.99 -30.99 -8.97
CA GLY A 199 22.90 -29.99 -9.54
C GLY A 199 22.52 -29.62 -10.98
N SER A 200 23.51 -29.42 -11.86
CA SER A 200 23.29 -29.09 -13.28
C SER A 200 23.53 -30.27 -14.24
N SER A 201 23.89 -31.45 -13.75
CA SER A 201 24.44 -32.53 -14.60
C SER A 201 23.72 -33.88 -14.50
N GLN A 202 22.82 -34.08 -13.55
CA GLN A 202 22.16 -35.37 -13.33
C GLN A 202 20.64 -35.22 -13.24
N PHE A 203 19.92 -36.12 -13.91
CA PHE A 203 18.46 -36.22 -13.89
C PHE A 203 18.03 -37.50 -13.18
N ASP A 204 17.19 -37.35 -12.16
CA ASP A 204 16.71 -38.45 -11.33
C ASP A 204 15.19 -38.58 -11.40
N VAL A 205 14.72 -39.82 -11.49
CA VAL A 205 13.31 -40.21 -11.50
C VAL A 205 13.05 -41.17 -10.34
N TYR A 206 12.21 -40.73 -9.40
CA TYR A 206 11.76 -41.55 -8.29
C TYR A 206 10.34 -42.05 -8.56
N GLN A 207 10.15 -43.36 -8.51
CA GLN A 207 8.86 -44.03 -8.65
C GLN A 207 8.36 -44.45 -7.26
N ILE A 208 7.25 -43.88 -6.83
CA ILE A 208 6.72 -43.99 -5.47
C ILE A 208 5.31 -44.58 -5.51
N ASN A 209 4.98 -45.42 -4.54
CA ASN A 209 3.62 -45.91 -4.35
C ASN A 209 2.73 -44.81 -3.71
N ALA A 210 1.61 -44.51 -4.35
CA ALA A 210 0.72 -43.43 -3.91
C ALA A 210 0.07 -43.66 -2.54
N LYS A 211 -0.16 -44.92 -2.15
CA LYS A 211 -0.92 -45.26 -0.92
C LYS A 211 -0.08 -45.19 0.35
N ASN A 212 1.14 -45.76 0.32
CA ASN A 212 1.99 -45.91 1.50
C ASN A 212 3.29 -45.09 1.42
N GLY A 213 3.59 -44.45 0.29
CA GLY A 213 4.83 -43.68 0.12
C GLY A 213 6.08 -44.55 0.02
N GLU A 214 5.96 -45.84 -0.29
CA GLU A 214 7.15 -46.68 -0.48
C GLU A 214 7.83 -46.34 -1.81
N LEU A 215 9.17 -46.15 -1.77
CA LEU A 215 9.99 -45.97 -2.95
C LEU A 215 10.13 -47.32 -3.69
N LEU A 216 9.59 -47.41 -4.90
CA LEU A 216 9.58 -48.63 -5.70
C LEU A 216 10.82 -48.74 -6.59
N LYS A 217 11.19 -47.64 -7.26
CA LYS A 217 12.39 -47.56 -8.12
C LYS A 217 12.98 -46.16 -8.11
N HIS A 218 14.30 -46.07 -8.23
CA HIS A 218 15.03 -44.83 -8.43
C HIS A 218 16.01 -45.03 -9.58
N ASN A 219 15.91 -44.17 -10.58
CA ASN A 219 16.79 -44.18 -11.75
C ASN A 219 17.43 -42.81 -11.92
N SER A 220 18.73 -42.81 -12.18
CA SER A 220 19.53 -41.62 -12.41
C SER A 220 20.25 -41.70 -13.74
N ALA A 221 20.32 -40.59 -14.47
CA ALA A 221 21.08 -40.51 -15.71
C ALA A 221 21.81 -39.17 -15.83
N ALA A 222 23.08 -39.24 -16.24
CA ALA A 222 23.92 -38.05 -16.43
C ALA A 222 23.61 -37.37 -17.77
N ILE A 223 23.60 -36.03 -17.75
CA ILE A 223 23.38 -35.17 -18.91
C ILE A 223 24.67 -34.42 -19.24
N ASP A 224 25.21 -34.69 -20.43
CA ASP A 224 26.37 -33.97 -20.95
C ASP A 224 25.98 -32.54 -21.36
N GLY A 225 26.59 -31.52 -20.74
CA GLY A 225 26.54 -30.12 -21.16
C GLY A 225 25.80 -29.15 -20.23
N GLY A 226 25.25 -29.63 -19.10
CA GLY A 226 24.52 -28.77 -18.16
C GLY A 226 23.12 -28.38 -18.67
N PHE A 227 22.20 -27.98 -17.79
CA PHE A 227 20.85 -27.51 -18.17
C PHE A 227 20.48 -26.17 -17.52
N SER A 228 19.54 -25.42 -18.13
CA SER A 228 19.16 -24.05 -17.69
C SER A 228 18.14 -24.00 -16.54
N GLY A 229 17.62 -25.17 -16.13
CA GLY A 229 16.64 -25.32 -15.05
C GLY A 229 15.17 -25.16 -15.46
N GLU A 230 14.90 -24.71 -16.69
CA GLU A 230 13.56 -24.60 -17.27
C GLU A 230 13.10 -25.94 -17.86
N VAL A 231 11.87 -26.35 -17.52
CA VAL A 231 11.33 -27.68 -17.89
C VAL A 231 9.87 -27.53 -18.31
N SER A 232 9.48 -28.23 -19.37
CA SER A 232 8.07 -28.41 -19.76
C SER A 232 7.68 -29.87 -19.69
N LEU A 233 6.59 -30.18 -18.99
CA LEU A 233 5.97 -31.49 -19.01
C LEU A 233 5.10 -31.63 -20.25
N VAL A 234 5.46 -32.55 -21.13
CA VAL A 234 4.75 -32.77 -22.40
C VAL A 234 3.87 -34.01 -22.32
N SER A 235 4.30 -35.05 -21.62
CA SER A 235 3.51 -36.26 -21.39
C SER A 235 3.82 -36.82 -20.01
N THR A 236 2.96 -37.70 -19.50
CA THR A 236 3.18 -38.42 -18.23
C THR A 236 4.53 -39.15 -18.15
N ALA A 237 5.18 -39.39 -19.29
CA ALA A 237 6.51 -40.02 -19.37
C ALA A 237 7.55 -39.24 -20.19
N LYS A 238 7.28 -37.97 -20.56
CA LYS A 238 8.22 -37.15 -21.35
C LYS A 238 8.33 -35.72 -20.85
N LEU A 239 9.57 -35.25 -20.72
CA LEU A 239 9.93 -33.89 -20.33
C LEU A 239 10.84 -33.27 -21.38
N VAL A 240 10.72 -31.97 -21.58
CA VAL A 240 11.61 -31.20 -22.45
C VAL A 240 12.35 -30.17 -21.62
N VAL A 241 13.66 -30.08 -21.83
CA VAL A 241 14.60 -29.25 -21.07
C VAL A 241 15.52 -28.51 -22.03
N LEU A 242 15.97 -27.30 -21.65
CA LEU A 242 17.02 -26.57 -22.36
C LEU A 242 18.40 -26.87 -21.77
N ASP A 243 19.40 -26.99 -22.63
CA ASP A 243 20.81 -27.02 -22.23
C ASP A 243 21.26 -25.71 -21.54
N ALA A 244 22.41 -25.75 -20.87
CA ALA A 244 22.96 -24.58 -20.18
C ALA A 244 23.24 -23.40 -21.13
N ALA A 245 23.59 -23.68 -22.39
CA ALA A 245 23.82 -22.69 -23.43
C ALA A 245 22.53 -22.12 -24.07
N ARG A 246 21.35 -22.66 -23.71
CA ARG A 246 20.02 -22.29 -24.24
C ARG A 246 19.93 -22.38 -25.78
N SER A 247 20.62 -23.35 -26.36
CA SER A 247 20.79 -23.59 -27.80
C SER A 247 20.25 -24.94 -28.26
N THR A 248 20.18 -25.94 -27.37
CA THR A 248 19.67 -27.28 -27.65
C THR A 248 18.51 -27.67 -26.75
N LEU A 249 17.52 -28.34 -27.33
CA LEU A 249 16.40 -28.95 -26.63
C LEU A 249 16.71 -30.43 -26.36
N LEU A 250 16.55 -30.83 -25.11
CA LEU A 250 16.71 -32.19 -24.63
C LEU A 250 15.32 -32.76 -24.32
N THR A 251 14.89 -33.74 -25.11
CA THR A 251 13.68 -34.52 -24.80
C THR A 251 14.08 -35.74 -23.97
N ILE A 252 13.61 -35.78 -22.74
CA ILE A 252 13.84 -36.86 -21.78
C ILE A 252 12.60 -37.74 -21.77
N SER A 253 12.74 -38.99 -22.20
CA SER A 253 11.68 -40.00 -22.07
C SER A 253 12.04 -40.97 -20.96
N PHE A 254 11.09 -41.21 -20.05
CA PHE A 254 11.25 -42.13 -18.91
C PHE A 254 10.09 -43.14 -18.89
N GLN A 255 10.11 -44.09 -19.82
CA GLN A 255 9.12 -45.17 -19.88
C GLN A 255 9.71 -46.46 -19.33
N ARG A 256 8.93 -47.21 -18.53
CA ARG A 256 9.29 -48.53 -17.96
C ARG A 256 10.59 -48.56 -17.14
N GLY A 257 11.09 -47.41 -16.71
CA GLY A 257 12.32 -47.32 -15.92
C GLY A 257 13.61 -47.27 -16.75
N GLU A 258 13.56 -46.89 -18.02
CA GLU A 258 14.73 -46.49 -18.79
C GLU A 258 14.63 -45.00 -19.11
N ILE A 259 15.75 -44.27 -18.94
CA ILE A 259 15.85 -42.84 -19.25
C ILE A 259 16.60 -42.71 -20.58
N SER A 260 15.95 -42.16 -21.60
CA SER A 260 16.57 -41.90 -22.91
C SER A 260 16.56 -40.41 -23.21
N PHE A 261 17.68 -39.90 -23.74
CA PHE A 261 17.84 -38.51 -24.14
C PHE A 261 17.87 -38.37 -25.66
N GLN A 262 17.05 -37.47 -26.19
CA GLN A 262 17.12 -37.05 -27.58
C GLN A 262 17.47 -35.56 -27.65
N LYS A 263 18.59 -35.25 -28.32
CA LYS A 263 19.07 -33.88 -28.52
C LYS A 263 18.54 -33.34 -29.85
N THR A 264 18.08 -32.09 -29.85
CA THR A 264 17.68 -31.38 -31.08
C THR A 264 18.17 -29.95 -31.01
N TYR A 265 18.87 -29.49 -32.05
CA TYR A 265 19.32 -28.10 -32.13
C TYR A 265 18.16 -27.19 -32.48
N ILE A 266 18.06 -26.04 -31.80
CA ILE A 266 16.97 -25.08 -32.05
C ILE A 266 17.12 -24.47 -33.45
N SER A 267 18.35 -24.34 -33.96
CA SER A 267 18.64 -23.92 -35.35
C SER A 267 17.97 -24.81 -36.39
N ASP A 268 17.80 -26.10 -36.10
CA ASP A 268 17.20 -27.06 -37.04
C ASP A 268 15.67 -26.94 -37.07
N LEU A 269 15.07 -26.33 -36.04
CA LEU A 269 13.63 -26.12 -35.91
C LEU A 269 13.22 -24.70 -36.33
N VAL A 270 14.07 -23.72 -36.02
CA VAL A 270 13.84 -22.29 -36.26
C VAL A 270 15.02 -21.73 -37.06
N GLU A 271 14.82 -21.62 -38.38
CA GLU A 271 15.84 -21.19 -39.36
C GLU A 271 16.48 -19.80 -39.05
N ASP A 272 15.78 -18.92 -38.32
CA ASP A 272 16.26 -17.57 -37.94
C ASP A 272 16.70 -17.45 -36.46
N PHE A 273 17.11 -18.55 -35.84
CA PHE A 273 17.52 -18.51 -34.43
C PHE A 273 18.86 -17.78 -34.23
N SER A 274 18.81 -16.67 -33.48
CA SER A 274 19.96 -15.89 -33.02
C SER A 274 19.73 -15.46 -31.57
N GLY A 275 20.49 -16.03 -30.63
CA GLY A 275 20.46 -15.66 -29.20
C GLY A 275 20.12 -16.81 -28.26
N MET A 276 19.46 -16.50 -27.14
CA MET A 276 19.05 -17.46 -26.11
C MET A 276 17.57 -17.82 -26.22
N ALA A 277 17.25 -19.10 -26.12
CA ALA A 277 15.86 -19.57 -26.03
C ALA A 277 15.36 -19.64 -24.57
N VAL A 278 14.06 -19.49 -24.39
CA VAL A 278 13.35 -19.65 -23.12
C VAL A 278 12.15 -20.56 -23.34
N ILE A 279 11.99 -21.61 -22.53
CA ILE A 279 10.76 -22.42 -22.54
C ILE A 279 9.70 -21.66 -21.76
N LEU A 280 8.54 -21.41 -22.38
CA LEU A 280 7.44 -20.74 -21.70
C LEU A 280 6.75 -21.72 -20.72
N PRO A 281 6.59 -21.35 -19.45
CA PRO A 281 5.99 -22.23 -18.45
C PRO A 281 4.50 -22.42 -18.76
N SER A 282 4.16 -23.56 -19.35
CA SER A 282 2.78 -23.93 -19.66
C SER A 282 2.62 -25.44 -19.50
N LYS A 283 1.52 -25.87 -18.85
CA LYS A 283 1.17 -27.29 -18.72
C LYS A 283 0.31 -27.72 -19.90
N LEU A 284 0.93 -27.94 -21.06
CA LEU A 284 0.28 -28.38 -22.29
C LEU A 284 0.68 -29.83 -22.59
N THR A 285 -0.29 -30.71 -22.84
CA THR A 285 0.01 -32.11 -23.17
C THR A 285 0.36 -32.26 -24.65
N GLY A 286 1.49 -32.88 -24.99
CA GLY A 286 1.94 -33.11 -26.37
C GLY A 286 2.52 -31.89 -27.09
N LEU A 287 2.46 -30.70 -26.47
CA LEU A 287 2.90 -29.43 -27.06
C LEU A 287 3.67 -28.61 -26.02
N PHE A 288 4.66 -27.83 -26.45
CA PHE A 288 5.29 -26.80 -25.62
C PHE A 288 5.66 -25.60 -26.49
N ALA A 289 5.88 -24.46 -25.85
CA ALA A 289 6.23 -23.22 -26.54
C ALA A 289 7.63 -22.76 -26.16
N VAL A 290 8.40 -22.39 -27.18
CA VAL A 290 9.75 -21.84 -27.04
C VAL A 290 9.74 -20.41 -27.54
N LYS A 291 10.14 -19.49 -26.68
CA LYS A 291 10.32 -18.09 -27.02
C LYS A 291 11.77 -17.86 -27.45
N THR A 292 11.95 -17.32 -28.65
CA THR A 292 13.22 -16.80 -29.16
C THR A 292 13.19 -15.28 -29.15
N SER A 293 14.30 -14.64 -29.56
CA SER A 293 14.39 -13.18 -29.72
C SER A 293 13.40 -12.63 -30.75
N THR A 294 13.04 -13.42 -31.76
CA THR A 294 12.25 -12.99 -32.92
C THR A 294 10.82 -13.54 -32.94
N ALA A 295 10.57 -14.71 -32.36
CA ALA A 295 9.27 -15.37 -32.44
C ALA A 295 9.01 -16.30 -31.25
N THR A 296 7.76 -16.68 -31.07
CA THR A 296 7.36 -17.81 -30.21
C THR A 296 6.98 -18.98 -31.11
N ALA A 297 7.74 -20.07 -31.02
CA ALA A 297 7.52 -21.30 -31.78
C ALA A 297 6.78 -22.33 -30.93
N PHE A 298 5.72 -22.92 -31.49
CA PHE A 298 4.98 -24.02 -30.88
C PHE A 298 5.49 -25.34 -31.44
N ILE A 299 5.96 -26.22 -30.56
CA ILE A 299 6.60 -27.47 -30.93
C ILE A 299 5.78 -28.62 -30.36
N SER A 300 5.32 -29.49 -31.25
CA SER A 300 4.68 -30.75 -30.88
C SER A 300 5.72 -31.84 -30.67
N VAL A 301 5.42 -32.75 -29.75
CA VAL A 301 6.26 -33.91 -29.45
C VAL A 301 5.53 -35.17 -29.84
N SER A 302 6.08 -35.88 -30.81
CA SER A 302 5.54 -37.16 -31.26
C SER A 302 5.67 -38.25 -30.17
N SER A 303 4.92 -39.34 -30.34
CA SER A 303 5.04 -40.56 -29.51
C SER A 303 6.46 -41.14 -29.51
N GLU A 304 7.25 -40.90 -30.55
CA GLU A 304 8.65 -41.34 -30.66
C GLU A 304 9.67 -40.34 -30.09
N GLY A 305 9.25 -39.12 -29.73
CA GLY A 305 10.13 -38.10 -29.13
C GLY A 305 10.70 -37.10 -30.14
N LYS A 306 10.42 -37.29 -31.44
CA LYS A 306 10.72 -36.32 -32.49
C LYS A 306 9.92 -35.03 -32.27
N LEU A 307 10.61 -33.90 -32.40
CA LEU A 307 10.09 -32.54 -32.26
C LEU A 307 9.67 -32.00 -33.64
N GLU A 308 8.45 -31.49 -33.75
CA GLU A 308 7.94 -30.90 -34.99
C GLU A 308 7.30 -29.53 -34.70
N VAL A 309 7.70 -28.51 -35.46
CA VAL A 309 7.15 -27.15 -35.31
C VAL A 309 5.75 -27.11 -35.90
N VAL A 310 4.77 -26.78 -35.06
CA VAL A 310 3.35 -26.67 -35.42
C VAL A 310 3.05 -25.30 -36.01
N ASP A 311 3.57 -24.24 -35.36
CA ASP A 311 3.36 -22.86 -35.81
C ASP A 311 4.43 -21.92 -35.23
N LYS A 312 4.60 -20.77 -35.89
CA LYS A 312 5.53 -19.71 -35.49
C LYS A 312 4.77 -18.39 -35.42
N ILE A 313 4.70 -17.80 -34.23
CA ILE A 313 4.06 -16.50 -34.02
C ILE A 313 5.14 -15.44 -33.80
N MET A 314 5.18 -14.46 -34.69
CA MET A 314 6.18 -13.37 -34.69
C MET A 314 5.95 -12.32 -33.59
N HIS A 315 4.77 -12.29 -32.97
CA HIS A 315 4.43 -11.32 -31.93
C HIS A 315 4.60 -11.91 -30.53
N ALA A 316 4.85 -11.06 -29.54
CA ALA A 316 4.88 -11.44 -28.14
C ALA A 316 3.53 -12.07 -27.73
N THR A 317 3.56 -13.37 -27.42
CA THR A 317 2.37 -14.16 -27.11
C THR A 317 2.44 -14.68 -25.69
N PHE A 318 1.32 -14.56 -24.97
CA PHE A 318 1.11 -15.13 -23.66
C PHE A 318 0.20 -16.35 -23.79
N ILE A 319 0.53 -17.38 -23.03
CA ILE A 319 -0.08 -18.70 -23.12
C ILE A 319 -0.71 -19.04 -21.77
N SER A 320 -1.96 -19.50 -21.78
CA SER A 320 -2.60 -20.05 -20.58
C SER A 320 -2.23 -21.52 -20.38
N ASN A 321 -2.38 -22.03 -19.15
CA ASN A 321 -2.38 -23.47 -18.93
C ASN A 321 -3.51 -24.17 -19.71
N ALA A 322 -3.32 -25.47 -19.99
CA ALA A 322 -4.36 -26.29 -20.62
C ALA A 322 -5.60 -26.38 -19.73
N LEU A 323 -6.76 -26.35 -20.39
CA LEU A 323 -8.07 -26.57 -19.81
C LEU A 323 -8.70 -27.80 -20.47
N SER A 324 -9.05 -28.81 -19.67
CA SER A 324 -9.77 -29.98 -20.15
C SER A 324 -11.23 -29.64 -20.46
N ILE A 325 -11.64 -29.84 -21.71
CA ILE A 325 -13.02 -29.69 -22.18
C ILE A 325 -13.76 -31.04 -22.04
N SER A 326 -13.09 -32.14 -22.42
CA SER A 326 -13.52 -33.53 -22.24
C SER A 326 -12.31 -34.40 -21.82
N GLU A 327 -12.51 -35.71 -21.63
CA GLU A 327 -11.42 -36.64 -21.25
C GLU A 327 -10.22 -36.60 -22.22
N ASP A 328 -10.47 -36.34 -23.51
CA ASP A 328 -9.42 -36.34 -24.57
C ASP A 328 -9.20 -34.97 -25.25
N GLN A 329 -9.99 -33.94 -24.92
CA GLN A 329 -9.87 -32.61 -25.55
C GLN A 329 -9.38 -31.57 -24.55
N GLN A 330 -8.20 -31.00 -24.82
CA GLN A 330 -7.65 -29.86 -24.10
C GLN A 330 -7.61 -28.63 -25.00
N ALA A 331 -7.91 -27.47 -24.40
CA ALA A 331 -7.78 -26.17 -25.04
C ALA A 331 -6.93 -25.21 -24.21
N PHE A 332 -6.34 -24.23 -24.88
CA PHE A 332 -5.53 -23.18 -24.25
C PHE A 332 -5.76 -21.87 -24.98
N ALA A 333 -5.51 -20.75 -24.29
CA ALA A 333 -5.59 -19.43 -24.87
C ALA A 333 -4.22 -18.90 -25.26
N LEU A 334 -4.20 -18.28 -26.44
CA LEU A 334 -3.16 -17.42 -26.96
C LEU A 334 -3.65 -15.98 -26.88
N VAL A 335 -2.87 -15.15 -26.20
CA VAL A 335 -3.16 -13.72 -26.08
C VAL A 335 -1.96 -12.93 -26.56
N TRP A 336 -2.21 -12.00 -27.47
CA TRP A 336 -1.21 -11.04 -27.92
C TRP A 336 -1.82 -9.67 -28.09
N HIS A 337 -0.95 -8.67 -28.07
CA HIS A 337 -1.31 -7.26 -28.18
C HIS A 337 -1.10 -6.80 -29.63
N GLY A 338 -2.15 -6.29 -30.28
CA GLY A 338 -2.09 -5.49 -31.51
C GLY A 338 -2.07 -4.00 -31.18
N ASP A 339 -2.10 -3.11 -32.18
CA ASP A 339 -1.99 -1.64 -32.04
C ASP A 339 -3.21 -0.96 -31.35
N ASN A 340 -3.56 -1.40 -30.12
CA ASN A 340 -4.67 -1.05 -29.20
C ASN A 340 -5.77 -2.12 -29.04
N GLU A 341 -5.56 -3.32 -29.57
CA GLU A 341 -6.48 -4.44 -29.41
C GLU A 341 -5.77 -5.61 -28.75
N ILE A 342 -6.41 -6.27 -27.79
CA ILE A 342 -6.01 -7.60 -27.36
C ILE A 342 -6.73 -8.60 -28.24
N HIS A 343 -5.93 -9.47 -28.87
CA HIS A 343 -6.42 -10.64 -29.56
C HIS A 343 -6.40 -11.82 -28.62
N LEU A 344 -7.56 -12.41 -28.39
CA LEU A 344 -7.72 -13.65 -27.64
C LEU A 344 -8.10 -14.76 -28.63
N ASN A 345 -7.24 -15.76 -28.77
CA ASN A 345 -7.53 -16.96 -29.54
C ASN A 345 -7.50 -18.19 -28.63
N VAL A 346 -8.55 -19.00 -28.63
CA VAL A 346 -8.57 -20.28 -27.91
C VAL A 346 -8.44 -21.39 -28.94
N LYS A 347 -7.36 -22.17 -28.83
CA LYS A 347 -7.05 -23.29 -29.72
C LYS A 347 -7.15 -24.62 -29.00
N GLN A 348 -7.39 -25.67 -29.77
CA GLN A 348 -7.29 -27.05 -29.29
C GLN A 348 -5.84 -27.54 -29.40
N VAL A 349 -5.37 -28.30 -28.42
CA VAL A 349 -3.94 -28.73 -28.35
C VAL A 349 -3.58 -29.68 -29.50
N HIS A 350 -4.48 -30.59 -29.87
CA HIS A 350 -4.25 -31.60 -30.93
C HIS A 350 -4.76 -31.18 -32.32
N ASP A 351 -5.40 -30.02 -32.44
CA ASP A 351 -5.87 -29.48 -33.72
C ASP A 351 -5.61 -27.98 -33.79
N TRP A 352 -4.50 -27.63 -34.43
CA TRP A 352 -4.05 -26.23 -34.54
C TRP A 352 -4.85 -25.40 -35.56
N ASN A 353 -5.53 -26.08 -36.49
CA ASN A 353 -6.26 -25.45 -37.59
C ASN A 353 -7.66 -24.97 -37.17
N SER A 354 -8.21 -25.51 -36.09
CA SER A 354 -9.50 -25.07 -35.53
C SER A 354 -9.32 -24.04 -34.41
N ASP A 355 -9.72 -22.79 -34.70
CA ASP A 355 -9.89 -21.76 -33.68
C ASP A 355 -11.25 -22.00 -32.97
N LEU A 356 -11.24 -22.40 -31.69
CA LEU A 356 -12.48 -22.57 -30.90
C LEU A 356 -13.12 -21.22 -30.56
N LEU A 357 -12.29 -20.19 -30.40
CA LEU A 357 -12.74 -18.83 -30.13
C LEU A 357 -11.72 -17.83 -30.65
N LYS A 358 -12.17 -16.83 -31.40
CA LYS A 358 -11.33 -15.71 -31.83
C LYS A 358 -12.03 -14.40 -31.52
N GLU A 359 -11.48 -13.65 -30.57
CA GLU A 359 -12.03 -12.39 -30.11
C GLU A 359 -11.00 -11.27 -30.23
N ARG A 360 -11.48 -10.07 -30.54
CA ARG A 360 -10.69 -8.84 -30.56
C ARG A 360 -11.34 -7.86 -29.61
N ILE A 361 -10.58 -7.41 -28.62
CA ILE A 361 -11.08 -6.49 -27.60
C ILE A 361 -10.23 -5.23 -27.66
N LYS A 362 -10.89 -4.09 -27.85
CA LYS A 362 -10.23 -2.78 -27.74
C LYS A 362 -9.95 -2.48 -26.27
N LEU A 363 -8.70 -2.23 -25.92
CA LEU A 363 -8.31 -1.84 -24.56
C LEU A 363 -7.89 -0.38 -24.48
N ASP A 364 -7.93 0.12 -23.24
CA ASP A 364 -7.30 1.37 -22.88
C ASP A 364 -5.77 1.20 -22.87
N GLN A 365 -5.06 2.15 -23.47
CA GLN A 365 -3.60 2.19 -23.54
C GLN A 365 -2.94 2.28 -22.17
N GLN A 366 -3.65 2.80 -21.17
CA GLN A 366 -3.13 3.04 -19.81
C GLN A 366 -2.94 1.77 -18.96
N ARG A 367 -3.20 0.58 -19.52
CA ARG A 367 -3.06 -0.71 -18.82
C ARG A 367 -1.78 -1.47 -19.15
N GLY A 368 -1.03 -1.02 -20.15
CA GLY A 368 0.21 -1.67 -20.60
C GLY A 368 -0.03 -3.01 -21.29
N LEU A 369 0.97 -3.88 -21.28
CA LEU A 369 0.94 -5.19 -21.92
C LEU A 369 0.25 -6.25 -21.06
N VAL A 370 -0.11 -7.37 -21.67
CA VAL A 370 -0.58 -8.55 -20.93
C VAL A 370 0.61 -9.17 -20.21
N HIS A 371 0.41 -9.65 -18.97
CA HIS A 371 1.44 -10.34 -18.20
C HIS A 371 1.11 -11.82 -18.00
N LYS A 372 -0.16 -12.15 -17.71
CA LYS A 372 -0.62 -13.54 -17.48
C LYS A 372 -2.07 -13.74 -17.87
N VAL A 373 -2.42 -14.96 -18.28
CA VAL A 373 -3.77 -15.31 -18.73
C VAL A 373 -4.21 -16.64 -18.10
N PHE A 374 -5.45 -16.66 -17.60
CA PHE A 374 -6.10 -17.85 -17.10
C PHE A 374 -7.42 -18.05 -17.83
N ILE A 375 -7.78 -19.29 -18.15
CA ILE A 375 -9.02 -19.59 -18.88
C ILE A 375 -9.94 -20.52 -18.12
N ASN A 376 -11.22 -20.45 -18.47
CA ASN A 376 -12.25 -21.36 -18.03
C ASN A 376 -13.29 -21.56 -19.14
N ASN A 377 -13.97 -22.70 -19.14
CA ASN A 377 -15.05 -23.00 -20.06
C ASN A 377 -16.41 -22.98 -19.34
N TYR A 378 -17.48 -22.88 -20.12
CA TYR A 378 -18.84 -23.10 -19.66
C TYR A 378 -19.69 -23.59 -20.82
N VAL A 379 -20.72 -24.36 -20.51
CA VAL A 379 -21.67 -24.84 -21.53
C VAL A 379 -22.70 -23.74 -21.79
N ARG A 380 -22.86 -23.36 -23.06
CA ARG A 380 -23.87 -22.42 -23.56
C ARG A 380 -25.22 -23.13 -23.76
N THR A 381 -26.28 -22.36 -24.03
CA THR A 381 -27.64 -22.88 -24.22
C THR A 381 -27.79 -23.78 -25.45
N ASP A 382 -26.96 -23.54 -26.47
CA ASP A 382 -26.83 -24.34 -27.70
C ASP A 382 -25.97 -25.60 -27.50
N LYS A 383 -25.57 -25.92 -26.26
CA LYS A 383 -24.63 -26.99 -25.88
C LYS A 383 -23.20 -26.81 -26.38
N SER A 384 -22.85 -25.67 -26.98
CA SER A 384 -21.46 -25.37 -27.32
C SER A 384 -20.66 -24.92 -26.09
N HIS A 385 -19.34 -24.94 -26.20
CA HIS A 385 -18.45 -24.45 -25.15
C HIS A 385 -18.18 -22.95 -25.35
N GLY A 386 -18.53 -22.14 -24.35
CA GLY A 386 -18.06 -20.76 -24.23
C GLY A 386 -16.83 -20.69 -23.34
N PHE A 387 -15.99 -19.67 -23.55
CA PHE A 387 -14.79 -19.45 -22.75
C PHE A 387 -14.84 -18.12 -22.00
N ARG A 388 -14.17 -18.08 -20.85
CA ARG A 388 -13.85 -16.87 -20.09
C ARG A 388 -12.33 -16.80 -19.97
N ALA A 389 -11.77 -15.61 -20.14
CA ALA A 389 -10.35 -15.37 -19.92
C ALA A 389 -10.18 -14.30 -18.84
N LEU A 390 -9.43 -14.63 -17.80
CA LEU A 390 -8.97 -13.68 -16.79
C LEU A 390 -7.55 -13.25 -17.16
N ILE A 391 -7.38 -11.97 -17.45
CA ILE A 391 -6.12 -11.38 -17.90
C ILE A 391 -5.57 -10.50 -16.80
N VAL A 392 -4.30 -10.73 -16.47
CA VAL A 392 -3.50 -9.89 -15.58
C VAL A 392 -2.63 -9.00 -16.47
N MET A 393 -2.78 -7.69 -16.30
CA MET A 393 -2.06 -6.67 -17.07
C MET A 393 -0.74 -6.26 -16.39
N GLU A 394 0.13 -5.56 -17.13
CA GLU A 394 1.42 -5.02 -16.69
C GLU A 394 1.26 -4.07 -15.51
N ASP A 395 0.21 -3.25 -15.52
CA ASP A 395 -0.12 -2.32 -14.43
C ASP A 395 -0.70 -2.98 -13.16
N HIS A 396 -0.79 -4.32 -13.15
CA HIS A 396 -1.42 -5.16 -12.14
C HIS A 396 -2.96 -5.07 -12.10
N SER A 397 -3.59 -4.50 -13.13
CA SER A 397 -5.04 -4.56 -13.28
C SER A 397 -5.52 -5.94 -13.72
N LEU A 398 -6.77 -6.26 -13.36
CA LEU A 398 -7.40 -7.55 -13.59
C LEU A 398 -8.64 -7.37 -14.47
N LEU A 399 -8.69 -8.10 -15.58
CA LEU A 399 -9.76 -8.04 -16.57
C LEU A 399 -10.38 -9.42 -16.74
N LEU A 400 -11.71 -9.52 -16.64
CA LEU A 400 -12.43 -10.72 -17.04
C LEU A 400 -13.11 -10.51 -18.38
N LEU A 401 -12.70 -11.29 -19.38
CA LEU A 401 -13.28 -11.29 -20.72
C LEU A 401 -14.29 -12.44 -20.87
N GLN A 402 -15.41 -12.13 -21.52
CA GLN A 402 -16.41 -13.11 -21.92
C GLN A 402 -17.12 -12.61 -23.18
N GLN A 403 -17.20 -13.45 -24.22
CA GLN A 403 -17.97 -13.18 -25.44
C GLN A 403 -17.60 -11.85 -26.12
N GLY A 404 -16.31 -11.55 -26.20
CA GLY A 404 -15.76 -10.38 -26.90
C GLY A 404 -15.93 -9.06 -26.14
N LYS A 405 -16.33 -9.12 -24.86
CA LYS A 405 -16.52 -7.95 -23.99
C LYS A 405 -15.80 -8.13 -22.66
N VAL A 406 -15.35 -7.01 -22.10
CA VAL A 406 -14.89 -6.92 -20.72
C VAL A 406 -16.13 -6.98 -19.82
N VAL A 407 -16.25 -8.03 -19.00
CA VAL A 407 -17.36 -8.19 -18.05
C VAL A 407 -17.19 -7.24 -16.88
N TRP A 408 -15.98 -7.19 -16.33
CA TRP A 408 -15.57 -6.26 -15.30
C TRP A 408 -14.05 -6.02 -15.38
N SER A 409 -13.63 -4.89 -14.83
CA SER A 409 -12.24 -4.46 -14.72
C SER A 409 -11.95 -4.01 -13.29
N ARG A 410 -10.78 -4.36 -12.77
CA ARG A 410 -10.33 -3.98 -11.43
C ARG A 410 -8.92 -3.41 -11.46
N GLU A 411 -8.73 -2.27 -10.80
CA GLU A 411 -7.42 -1.61 -10.63
C GLU A 411 -6.72 -2.11 -9.35
N ASP A 412 -6.43 -3.41 -9.29
CA ASP A 412 -5.82 -4.02 -8.09
C ASP A 412 -4.34 -3.62 -7.88
N GLY A 413 -3.73 -2.85 -8.79
CA GLY A 413 -2.41 -2.22 -8.60
C GLY A 413 -2.36 -1.23 -7.43
N LEU A 414 -3.51 -0.64 -7.05
CA LEU A 414 -3.66 0.23 -5.89
C LEU A 414 -3.39 -0.47 -4.54
N ALA A 415 -3.35 -1.80 -4.52
CA ALA A 415 -2.92 -2.55 -3.33
C ALA A 415 -1.41 -2.50 -3.10
N SER A 416 -0.61 -1.87 -3.97
CA SER A 416 0.86 -1.86 -3.92
C SER A 416 1.44 -0.44 -4.00
N ILE A 417 1.04 0.44 -3.08
CA ILE A 417 1.44 1.85 -3.07
C ILE A 417 2.87 2.03 -2.55
N ILE A 418 3.68 2.77 -3.31
CA ILE A 418 5.04 3.17 -2.94
C ILE A 418 5.04 4.59 -2.34
N GLY A 419 4.44 5.55 -3.04
CA GLY A 419 4.49 6.96 -2.70
C GLY A 419 3.14 7.63 -2.82
N VAL A 420 2.88 8.59 -1.94
CA VAL A 420 1.65 9.38 -1.92
C VAL A 420 1.99 10.84 -1.74
N THR A 421 1.45 11.68 -2.61
CA THR A 421 1.45 13.13 -2.45
C THR A 421 0.05 13.69 -2.66
N THR A 422 -0.16 14.96 -2.33
CA THR A 422 -1.46 15.62 -2.53
C THR A 422 -1.33 16.82 -3.42
N SER A 423 -2.34 17.02 -4.26
CA SER A 423 -2.49 18.21 -5.08
C SER A 423 -3.74 19.00 -4.71
N GLU A 424 -3.63 20.32 -4.71
CA GLU A 424 -4.76 21.22 -4.54
C GLU A 424 -5.55 21.30 -5.86
N LEU A 425 -6.87 21.44 -5.74
CA LEU A 425 -7.73 21.69 -6.90
C LEU A 425 -7.71 23.19 -7.26
N PRO A 426 -8.02 23.55 -8.52
CA PRO A 426 -8.18 24.94 -8.92
C PRO A 426 -9.37 25.60 -8.21
N VAL A 427 -9.29 26.92 -8.03
CA VAL A 427 -10.37 27.72 -7.44
C VAL A 427 -11.48 27.93 -8.48
N GLU A 428 -12.74 27.96 -8.02
CA GLU A 428 -13.86 28.33 -8.89
C GLU A 428 -13.68 29.78 -9.37
N LYS A 429 -13.52 30.01 -10.67
CA LYS A 429 -13.44 31.38 -11.21
C LYS A 429 -14.78 32.09 -10.93
N GLU A 430 -14.76 33.17 -10.14
CA GLU A 430 -15.92 34.00 -9.80
C GLU A 430 -16.56 34.53 -11.10
N GLY A 431 -17.57 33.83 -11.61
CA GLY A 431 -18.16 34.15 -12.92
C GLY A 431 -19.10 33.08 -13.47
N VAL A 432 -19.08 31.85 -12.93
CA VAL A 432 -20.03 30.80 -13.35
C VAL A 432 -21.33 30.86 -12.55
N SER A 433 -22.18 31.78 -13.00
CA SER A 433 -23.64 31.77 -12.94
C SER A 433 -24.36 31.63 -11.59
N VAL A 434 -24.66 32.77 -10.98
CA VAL A 434 -25.93 33.00 -10.25
C VAL A 434 -27.15 32.62 -11.13
N ALA A 435 -26.99 32.60 -12.47
CA ALA A 435 -28.02 32.22 -13.43
C ALA A 435 -28.50 30.75 -13.37
N LYS A 436 -27.88 29.85 -12.59
CA LYS A 436 -28.43 28.49 -12.33
C LYS A 436 -29.40 28.42 -11.14
N VAL A 437 -29.58 29.52 -10.40
CA VAL A 437 -30.44 29.55 -9.19
C VAL A 437 -31.92 29.73 -9.54
N GLU A 438 -32.25 30.34 -10.68
CA GLU A 438 -33.65 30.67 -11.03
C GLU A 438 -34.51 29.45 -11.40
N LEU A 439 -33.92 28.34 -11.85
CA LEU A 439 -34.64 27.07 -12.08
C LEU A 439 -34.85 26.23 -10.81
N ASN A 440 -34.32 26.67 -9.65
CA ASN A 440 -34.10 25.80 -8.50
C ASN A 440 -34.84 26.20 -7.22
N LEU A 441 -35.63 27.28 -7.19
CA LEU A 441 -36.26 27.74 -5.94
C LEU A 441 -37.31 26.74 -5.41
N PHE A 442 -38.09 26.13 -6.31
CA PHE A 442 -39.12 25.13 -5.95
C PHE A 442 -38.50 23.79 -5.54
N GLU A 443 -37.45 23.33 -6.23
CA GLU A 443 -36.69 22.13 -5.83
C GLU A 443 -35.92 22.36 -4.52
N TRP A 444 -35.37 23.57 -4.32
CA TRP A 444 -34.72 23.99 -3.07
C TRP A 444 -35.71 24.05 -1.91
N LEU A 445 -36.88 24.68 -2.08
CA LEU A 445 -37.97 24.69 -1.09
C LEU A 445 -38.48 23.28 -0.79
N LYS A 446 -38.66 22.44 -1.83
CA LYS A 446 -39.04 21.03 -1.67
C LYS A 446 -37.98 20.25 -0.90
N GLY A 447 -36.70 20.48 -1.18
CA GLY A 447 -35.57 19.90 -0.46
C GLY A 447 -35.53 20.33 1.01
N HIS A 448 -35.79 21.60 1.31
CA HIS A 448 -35.89 22.11 2.68
C HIS A 448 -37.11 21.54 3.41
N MET A 449 -38.27 21.44 2.76
CA MET A 449 -39.47 20.83 3.31
C MET A 449 -39.25 19.34 3.64
N LEU A 450 -38.60 18.61 2.74
CA LEU A 450 -38.22 17.20 2.95
C LEU A 450 -37.21 17.05 4.09
N LYS A 451 -36.21 17.93 4.19
CA LYS A 451 -35.28 17.97 5.33
C LYS A 451 -35.98 18.25 6.65
N VAL A 452 -36.94 19.16 6.68
CA VAL A 452 -37.75 19.45 7.88
C VAL A 452 -38.60 18.23 8.26
N LYS A 453 -39.28 17.59 7.30
CA LYS A 453 -40.00 16.33 7.54
C LYS A 453 -39.09 15.24 8.09
N GLY A 454 -37.90 15.06 7.52
CA GLY A 454 -36.90 14.09 7.99
C GLY A 454 -36.41 14.40 9.40
N SER A 455 -36.09 15.67 9.68
CA SER A 455 -35.60 16.11 11.00
C SER A 455 -36.66 15.98 12.10
N LEU A 456 -37.95 16.09 11.73
CA LEU A 456 -39.08 15.91 12.64
C LEU A 456 -39.57 14.45 12.73
N MET A 457 -38.87 13.49 12.09
CA MET A 457 -39.31 12.08 11.98
C MET A 457 -40.71 11.89 11.38
N LEU A 458 -41.14 12.84 10.53
CA LEU A 458 -42.42 12.85 9.82
C LEU A 458 -42.30 12.42 8.35
N ALA A 459 -41.12 11.94 7.93
CA ALA A 459 -40.85 11.55 6.55
C ALA A 459 -41.44 10.16 6.22
N SER A 460 -42.17 10.08 5.10
CA SER A 460 -42.60 8.80 4.50
C SER A 460 -41.42 8.07 3.84
N ALA A 461 -41.55 6.77 3.55
CA ALA A 461 -40.49 6.01 2.85
C ALA A 461 -40.14 6.61 1.47
N GLU A 462 -41.11 7.19 0.78
CA GLU A 462 -40.90 7.91 -0.49
C GLU A 462 -40.16 9.24 -0.27
N ASP A 463 -40.48 9.98 0.80
CA ASP A 463 -39.76 11.21 1.17
C ASP A 463 -38.29 10.87 1.50
N VAL A 464 -38.02 9.76 2.19
CA VAL A 464 -36.67 9.27 2.49
C VAL A 464 -35.91 8.89 1.22
N ALA A 465 -36.54 8.16 0.30
CA ALA A 465 -35.95 7.82 -1.00
C ALA A 465 -35.68 9.08 -1.85
N ALA A 466 -36.57 10.07 -1.81
CA ALA A 466 -36.36 11.36 -2.48
C ALA A 466 -35.20 12.16 -1.86
N ILE A 467 -35.07 12.16 -0.52
CA ILE A 467 -33.93 12.75 0.18
C ILE A 467 -32.62 12.06 -0.23
N GLN A 468 -32.62 10.72 -0.29
CA GLN A 468 -31.45 9.94 -0.74
C GLN A 468 -31.11 10.22 -2.22
N GLY A 469 -32.10 10.24 -3.11
CA GLY A 469 -31.91 10.55 -4.53
C GLY A 469 -31.40 11.97 -4.78
N MET A 470 -31.89 12.96 -4.04
CA MET A 470 -31.37 14.34 -4.10
C MET A 470 -29.94 14.42 -3.54
N ARG A 471 -29.61 13.71 -2.46
CA ARG A 471 -28.23 13.64 -1.92
C ARG A 471 -27.24 13.02 -2.91
N LEU A 472 -27.66 11.99 -3.66
CA LEU A 472 -26.83 11.36 -4.70
C LEU A 472 -26.58 12.31 -5.89
N LYS A 473 -27.61 13.04 -6.35
CA LYS A 473 -27.49 13.98 -7.49
C LYS A 473 -26.78 15.29 -7.16
N SER A 474 -26.87 15.77 -5.92
CA SER A 474 -26.27 17.02 -5.44
C SER A 474 -24.94 16.85 -4.72
N SER A 475 -24.33 15.65 -4.79
CA SER A 475 -23.06 15.38 -4.10
C SER A 475 -21.96 16.27 -4.66
N GLU A 476 -21.74 17.41 -4.01
CA GLU A 476 -20.63 18.28 -4.33
C GLU A 476 -19.27 17.64 -4.02
N LYS A 477 -19.26 16.46 -3.39
CA LYS A 477 -18.06 15.77 -2.93
C LYS A 477 -17.10 15.41 -4.07
N SER A 478 -17.57 15.26 -5.30
CA SER A 478 -16.75 14.88 -6.47
C SER A 478 -16.48 16.04 -7.43
N LYS A 479 -16.84 17.28 -7.07
CA LYS A 479 -16.52 18.46 -7.89
C LYS A 479 -14.99 18.63 -7.97
N MET A 480 -14.47 18.70 -9.21
CA MET A 480 -13.06 18.95 -9.54
C MET A 480 -12.62 20.41 -9.32
N ILE A 481 -13.19 21.05 -8.30
CA ILE A 481 -12.96 22.44 -7.94
C ILE A 481 -12.77 22.47 -6.43
N ARG A 482 -11.81 23.28 -6.00
CA ARG A 482 -11.49 23.48 -4.59
C ARG A 482 -12.71 23.98 -3.83
N ASP A 483 -12.99 23.35 -2.70
CA ASP A 483 -14.00 23.83 -1.76
C ASP A 483 -13.44 24.95 -0.86
N HIS A 484 -14.34 25.75 -0.29
CA HIS A 484 -13.96 26.85 0.61
C HIS A 484 -13.11 26.39 1.79
N ASN A 485 -13.38 25.18 2.31
CA ASN A 485 -12.77 24.59 3.50
C ASN A 485 -11.50 23.78 3.21
N GLY A 486 -11.18 23.54 1.93
CA GLY A 486 -9.99 22.79 1.51
C GLY A 486 -10.03 21.29 1.83
N PHE A 487 -11.21 20.68 1.86
CA PHE A 487 -11.40 19.23 1.99
C PHE A 487 -11.27 18.48 0.66
N ARG A 488 -11.54 19.14 -0.47
CA ARG A 488 -11.45 18.57 -1.81
C ARG A 488 -10.03 18.74 -2.34
N LYS A 489 -9.34 17.62 -2.51
CA LYS A 489 -7.98 17.51 -3.02
C LYS A 489 -7.86 16.27 -3.89
N LEU A 490 -6.78 16.20 -4.65
CA LEU A 490 -6.40 14.97 -5.35
C LEU A 490 -5.28 14.28 -4.57
N LEU A 491 -5.49 13.02 -4.23
CA LEU A 491 -4.45 12.13 -3.73
C LEU A 491 -3.74 11.53 -4.93
N ILE A 492 -2.47 11.88 -5.13
CA ILE A 492 -1.64 11.36 -6.21
C ILE A 492 -0.83 10.20 -5.67
N VAL A 493 -1.06 9.02 -6.23
CA VAL A 493 -0.58 7.74 -5.70
C VAL A 493 0.26 7.03 -6.74
N LEU A 494 1.51 6.70 -6.41
CA LEU A 494 2.40 5.89 -7.24
C LEU A 494 2.41 4.44 -6.74
N THR A 495 2.19 3.52 -7.67
CA THR A 495 2.15 2.07 -7.40
C THR A 495 3.44 1.37 -7.83
N LYS A 496 3.65 0.14 -7.34
CA LYS A 496 4.82 -0.70 -7.67
C LYS A 496 4.93 -1.05 -9.14
N SER A 497 3.82 -1.07 -9.88
CA SER A 497 3.81 -1.28 -11.33
C SER A 497 4.25 -0.05 -12.14
N GLY A 498 4.58 1.07 -11.49
CA GLY A 498 4.94 2.31 -12.18
C GLY A 498 3.74 3.11 -12.69
N LYS A 499 2.52 2.76 -12.24
CA LYS A 499 1.28 3.50 -12.57
C LYS A 499 0.97 4.55 -11.51
N LEU A 500 0.59 5.73 -11.98
CA LEU A 500 0.17 6.88 -11.18
C LEU A 500 -1.35 7.02 -11.22
N PHE A 501 -1.97 7.24 -10.07
CA PHE A 501 -3.41 7.45 -9.94
C PHE A 501 -3.71 8.77 -9.25
N ALA A 502 -4.75 9.47 -9.69
CA ALA A 502 -5.35 10.55 -8.93
C ALA A 502 -6.69 10.09 -8.34
N LEU A 503 -6.74 9.99 -7.00
CA LEU A 503 -7.95 9.68 -6.26
C LEU A 503 -8.57 10.96 -5.71
N HIS A 504 -9.87 11.14 -5.90
CA HIS A 504 -10.58 12.27 -5.32
C HIS A 504 -10.81 12.04 -3.82
N THR A 505 -10.47 13.01 -2.95
CA THR A 505 -10.63 12.82 -1.48
C THR A 505 -12.08 12.64 -1.03
N GLY A 506 -13.05 13.13 -1.80
CA GLY A 506 -14.47 13.09 -1.46
C GLY A 506 -15.12 11.70 -1.43
N ASP A 507 -14.79 10.84 -2.40
CA ASP A 507 -15.40 9.52 -2.62
C ASP A 507 -14.37 8.42 -2.96
N GLY A 508 -13.10 8.78 -3.11
CA GLY A 508 -12.02 7.88 -3.49
C GLY A 508 -12.04 7.45 -4.95
N GLN A 509 -12.88 8.05 -5.80
CA GLN A 509 -12.94 7.66 -7.21
C GLN A 509 -11.62 7.97 -7.93
N ILE A 510 -11.26 7.12 -8.90
CA ILE A 510 -10.12 7.35 -9.78
C ILE A 510 -10.55 8.41 -10.80
N VAL A 511 -9.94 9.59 -10.72
CA VAL A 511 -10.18 10.70 -11.67
C VAL A 511 -9.47 10.43 -12.99
N TRP A 512 -8.19 10.07 -12.89
CA TRP A 512 -7.36 9.66 -14.01
C TRP A 512 -6.31 8.67 -13.52
N SER A 513 -5.79 7.89 -14.46
CA SER A 513 -4.68 6.97 -14.22
C SER A 513 -3.71 7.02 -15.40
N LEU A 514 -2.42 7.06 -15.10
CA LEU A 514 -1.35 7.16 -16.09
C LEU A 514 -0.30 6.09 -15.83
N LEU A 515 -0.09 5.18 -16.80
CA LEU A 515 1.04 4.27 -16.76
C LEU A 515 2.26 4.98 -17.35
N LEU A 516 3.30 5.19 -16.54
CA LEU A 516 4.47 5.95 -16.96
C LEU A 516 5.33 5.12 -17.90
N ASN A 517 5.47 5.54 -19.15
CA ASN A 517 6.33 4.88 -20.13
C ASN A 517 7.79 4.80 -19.67
N SER A 518 8.23 5.80 -18.92
CA SER A 518 9.57 5.87 -18.33
C SER A 518 9.83 4.78 -17.28
N LEU A 519 8.79 4.20 -16.67
CA LEU A 519 8.90 3.12 -15.71
C LEU A 519 8.51 1.75 -16.29
N ARG A 520 8.53 1.61 -17.63
CA ARG A 520 8.26 0.35 -18.33
C ARG A 520 9.54 -0.33 -18.78
N GLN A 521 9.50 -1.66 -18.86
CA GLN A 521 10.63 -2.44 -19.32
C GLN A 521 10.96 -2.08 -20.78
N THR A 522 12.20 -1.69 -21.02
CA THR A 522 12.72 -1.33 -22.35
C THR A 522 14.08 -1.99 -22.54
N GLU A 523 14.58 -2.08 -23.79
CA GLU A 523 15.94 -2.60 -24.05
C GLU A 523 17.03 -1.79 -23.33
N ALA A 524 16.79 -0.49 -23.12
CA ALA A 524 17.68 0.38 -22.34
C ALA A 524 17.57 0.14 -20.82
N CYS A 525 16.43 -0.36 -20.35
CA CYS A 525 16.17 -0.59 -18.94
C CYS A 525 15.28 -1.81 -18.67
N GLU A 526 15.89 -2.92 -18.26
CA GLU A 526 15.16 -4.17 -18.00
C GLU A 526 14.29 -4.11 -16.74
N ASN A 527 14.70 -3.37 -15.70
CA ASN A 527 14.04 -3.38 -14.38
C ASN A 527 13.85 -1.96 -13.80
N PRO A 528 13.00 -1.12 -14.40
CA PRO A 528 12.66 0.19 -13.83
C PRO A 528 11.85 0.06 -12.54
N THR A 529 12.19 0.86 -11.53
CA THR A 529 11.45 0.92 -10.26
C THR A 529 11.19 2.37 -9.86
N GLY A 530 9.95 2.67 -9.44
CA GLY A 530 9.61 3.97 -8.86
C GLY A 530 10.15 4.09 -7.44
N ILE A 531 10.75 5.24 -7.11
CA ILE A 531 11.27 5.53 -5.77
C ILE A 531 10.22 6.27 -4.95
N ASN A 532 9.78 7.44 -5.42
CA ASN A 532 8.78 8.25 -4.71
C ASN A 532 8.18 9.34 -5.62
N VAL A 533 7.15 10.03 -5.11
CA VAL A 533 6.51 11.19 -5.74
C VAL A 533 6.72 12.42 -4.87
N PHE A 534 7.16 13.52 -5.49
CA PHE A 534 7.36 14.80 -4.82
C PHE A 534 6.51 15.89 -5.46
N GLN A 535 6.20 16.92 -4.69
CA GLN A 535 5.50 18.09 -5.19
C GLN A 535 6.48 18.97 -5.97
N TRP A 536 6.22 19.15 -7.27
CA TRP A 536 7.11 19.91 -8.16
C TRP A 536 6.74 21.38 -8.18
N GLN A 537 5.46 21.69 -8.40
CA GLN A 537 4.97 23.06 -8.50
C GLN A 537 3.65 23.17 -7.73
N VAL A 538 3.54 24.21 -6.91
CA VAL A 538 2.31 24.54 -6.16
C VAL A 538 1.91 25.94 -6.56
N PRO A 539 0.92 26.09 -7.47
CA PRO A 539 0.49 27.40 -7.90
C PRO A 539 0.02 28.23 -6.70
N HIS A 540 0.65 29.36 -6.48
CA HIS A 540 0.23 30.39 -5.54
C HIS A 540 -0.80 31.31 -6.21
N HIS A 541 -1.40 32.23 -5.44
CA HIS A 541 -2.44 33.14 -5.93
C HIS A 541 -2.02 34.00 -7.15
N HIS A 542 -0.72 34.10 -7.45
CA HIS A 542 -0.20 34.84 -8.60
C HIS A 542 -0.09 33.99 -9.89
N ALA A 543 -0.05 32.66 -9.80
CA ALA A 543 0.06 31.72 -10.92
C ALA A 543 -1.26 30.98 -11.20
N MET A 544 -2.41 31.67 -11.08
CA MET A 544 -3.77 31.09 -11.17
C MET A 544 -4.11 30.40 -12.50
N ASP A 545 -3.29 30.57 -13.55
CA ASP A 545 -3.51 29.97 -14.87
C ASP A 545 -2.65 28.71 -15.15
N GLU A 546 -1.74 28.33 -14.23
CA GLU A 546 -0.95 27.10 -14.36
C GLU A 546 -1.46 25.96 -13.46
N ASN A 547 -1.50 24.75 -14.00
CA ASN A 547 -1.92 23.58 -13.25
C ASN A 547 -0.81 23.09 -12.30
N PRO A 548 -1.15 22.60 -11.09
CA PRO A 548 -0.16 22.01 -10.20
C PRO A 548 0.48 20.75 -10.81
N SER A 549 1.77 20.57 -10.57
CA SER A 549 2.53 19.45 -11.12
C SER A 549 3.34 18.70 -10.06
N VAL A 550 3.60 17.42 -10.34
CA VAL A 550 4.36 16.51 -9.48
C VAL A 550 5.56 15.92 -10.21
N LEU A 551 6.60 15.65 -9.45
CA LEU A 551 7.82 14.98 -9.89
C LEU A 551 7.76 13.53 -9.46
N VAL A 552 7.87 12.61 -10.41
CA VAL A 552 8.08 11.19 -10.16
C VAL A 552 9.54 10.86 -10.38
N VAL A 553 10.14 10.23 -9.37
CA VAL A 553 11.53 9.79 -9.40
C VAL A 553 11.57 8.27 -9.39
N GLY A 554 12.28 7.69 -10.35
CA GLY A 554 12.55 6.26 -10.46
C GLY A 554 14.03 5.98 -10.71
N ARG A 555 14.35 4.69 -10.83
CA ARG A 555 15.69 4.19 -11.15
C ARG A 555 15.60 2.97 -12.05
N CYS A 556 16.63 2.78 -12.86
CA CYS A 556 16.77 1.63 -13.74
C CYS A 556 17.59 0.50 -13.10
N GLY A 557 16.94 -0.31 -12.26
CA GLY A 557 17.57 -1.41 -11.53
C GLY A 557 17.26 -1.38 -10.03
N THR A 558 17.72 -2.42 -9.32
CA THR A 558 17.51 -2.57 -7.86
C THR A 558 18.61 -1.92 -7.02
N GLY A 559 19.79 -1.67 -7.62
CA GLY A 559 20.93 -1.01 -6.97
C GLY A 559 20.77 0.50 -6.79
N THR A 560 21.60 1.09 -5.94
CA THR A 560 21.72 2.56 -5.78
C THR A 560 22.48 3.21 -6.92
N ASP A 561 23.30 2.43 -7.63
CA ASP A 561 24.16 2.90 -8.72
C ASP A 561 23.43 2.91 -10.08
N ALA A 562 22.18 2.46 -10.09
CA ALA A 562 21.30 2.47 -11.24
C ALA A 562 21.01 3.90 -11.72
N LEU A 563 20.95 4.09 -13.04
CA LEU A 563 20.60 5.37 -13.66
C LEU A 563 19.22 5.83 -13.20
N GLY A 564 19.10 7.12 -12.88
CA GLY A 564 17.85 7.72 -12.45
C GLY A 564 16.88 7.98 -13.60
N ILE A 565 15.59 8.02 -13.27
CA ILE A 565 14.51 8.29 -14.23
C ILE A 565 13.63 9.39 -13.65
N PHE A 566 13.33 10.41 -14.45
CA PHE A 566 12.52 11.55 -14.06
C PHE A 566 11.33 11.75 -14.98
N SER A 567 10.17 12.03 -14.38
CA SER A 567 8.95 12.40 -15.10
C SER A 567 8.17 13.50 -14.36
N TYR A 568 7.69 14.49 -15.12
CA TYR A 568 6.85 15.59 -14.62
C TYR A 568 5.43 15.39 -15.12
N ILE A 569 4.46 15.42 -14.20
CA ILE A 569 3.05 15.15 -14.51
C ILE A 569 2.18 16.32 -14.04
N ASP A 570 1.28 16.77 -14.90
CA ASP A 570 0.19 17.67 -14.52
C ASP A 570 -0.83 16.90 -13.67
N THR A 571 -1.03 17.34 -12.42
CA THR A 571 -1.88 16.64 -11.46
C THR A 571 -3.38 16.78 -11.76
N TYR A 572 -3.80 17.83 -12.47
CA TYR A 572 -5.20 18.06 -12.78
C TYR A 572 -5.65 17.20 -13.98
N THR A 573 -4.83 17.16 -15.04
CA THR A 573 -5.16 16.43 -16.28
C THR A 573 -4.61 15.01 -16.32
N GLY A 574 -3.57 14.70 -15.53
CA GLY A 574 -2.87 13.42 -15.59
C GLY A 574 -1.97 13.26 -16.80
N LYS A 575 -1.64 14.36 -17.51
CA LYS A 575 -0.76 14.31 -18.68
C LYS A 575 0.71 14.36 -18.26
N GLU A 576 1.50 13.42 -18.77
CA GLU A 576 2.95 13.47 -18.68
C GLU A 576 3.47 14.65 -19.53
N LEU A 577 4.06 15.65 -18.87
CA LEU A 577 4.55 16.86 -19.54
C LEU A 577 5.90 16.59 -20.21
N LYS A 578 6.84 16.02 -19.46
CA LYS A 578 8.19 15.69 -19.90
C LYS A 578 8.74 14.51 -19.09
N TYR A 579 9.56 13.67 -19.73
CA TYR A 579 10.33 12.63 -19.05
C TYR A 579 11.77 12.60 -19.59
N PHE A 580 12.72 12.23 -18.74
CA PHE A 580 14.13 12.11 -19.09
C PHE A 580 14.80 10.99 -18.29
N GLY A 581 15.67 10.22 -18.93
CA GLY A 581 16.68 9.43 -18.24
C GLY A 581 17.77 10.36 -17.72
N LEU A 582 18.25 10.10 -16.50
CA LEU A 582 19.35 10.85 -15.90
C LEU A 582 20.68 10.17 -16.24
N ASP A 583 21.70 10.97 -16.54
CA ASP A 583 23.06 10.49 -16.79
C ASP A 583 23.79 10.04 -15.50
N HIS A 584 23.14 10.23 -14.34
CA HIS A 584 23.63 9.89 -13.02
C HIS A 584 22.63 9.02 -12.27
N SER A 585 23.13 8.32 -11.26
CA SER A 585 22.30 7.53 -10.36
C SER A 585 21.58 8.42 -9.34
N VAL A 586 20.52 7.87 -8.73
CA VAL A 586 19.76 8.59 -7.70
C VAL A 586 19.74 7.76 -6.42
N ALA A 587 20.57 8.16 -5.46
CA ALA A 587 20.61 7.58 -4.13
C ALA A 587 19.63 8.26 -3.17
N GLN A 588 19.51 9.59 -3.24
CA GLN A 588 18.63 10.36 -2.35
C GLN A 588 18.06 11.61 -3.05
N VAL A 589 16.81 11.95 -2.72
CA VAL A 589 16.12 13.15 -3.21
C VAL A 589 15.84 14.08 -2.04
N ILE A 590 16.28 15.35 -2.14
CA ILE A 590 16.11 16.35 -1.08
C ILE A 590 15.32 17.54 -1.64
N PRO A 591 14.05 17.73 -1.27
CA PRO A 591 13.26 18.88 -1.69
C PRO A 591 13.62 20.13 -0.89
N LEU A 592 14.22 21.12 -1.54
CA LEU A 592 14.64 22.38 -0.93
C LEU A 592 13.43 23.30 -0.68
N PRO A 593 13.44 24.17 0.34
CA PRO A 593 12.34 25.12 0.59
C PRO A 593 12.33 26.33 -0.36
N LEU A 594 13.16 26.31 -1.40
CA LEU A 594 13.34 27.39 -2.35
C LEU A 594 12.51 27.12 -3.61
N THR A 595 11.96 28.18 -4.20
CA THR A 595 11.21 28.14 -5.45
C THR A 595 11.80 29.13 -6.45
N ASP A 596 11.70 28.82 -7.74
CA ASP A 596 12.03 29.77 -8.82
C ASP A 596 10.87 30.73 -9.13
N SER A 597 11.02 31.59 -10.13
CA SER A 597 9.98 32.53 -10.57
C SER A 597 8.71 31.87 -11.11
N THR A 598 8.80 30.61 -11.55
CA THR A 598 7.65 29.79 -11.98
C THR A 598 7.05 28.97 -10.83
N GLU A 599 7.47 29.24 -9.60
CA GLU A 599 7.03 28.54 -8.39
C GLU A 599 7.38 27.04 -8.40
N GLN A 600 8.35 26.63 -9.22
CA GLN A 600 8.89 25.27 -9.19
C GLN A 600 9.83 25.15 -8.00
N ARG A 601 9.60 24.11 -7.20
CA ARG A 601 10.42 23.83 -6.03
C ARG A 601 11.75 23.23 -6.46
N LEU A 602 12.85 23.75 -5.90
CA LEU A 602 14.19 23.22 -6.17
C LEU A 602 14.36 21.86 -5.46
N HIS A 603 14.94 20.90 -6.17
CA HIS A 603 15.25 19.56 -5.71
C HIS A 603 16.74 19.28 -5.90
N LEU A 604 17.37 18.72 -4.87
CA LEU A 604 18.75 18.24 -4.92
C LEU A 604 18.75 16.72 -4.97
N LEU A 605 19.32 16.15 -6.04
CA LEU A 605 19.54 14.72 -6.17
C LEU A 605 20.97 14.39 -5.79
N ILE A 606 21.14 13.39 -4.93
CA ILE A 606 22.46 12.87 -4.58
C ILE A 606 22.67 11.57 -5.36
N ASP A 607 23.78 11.49 -6.09
CA ASP A 607 24.19 10.28 -6.81
C ASP A 607 24.88 9.27 -5.87
N ALA A 608 25.20 8.08 -6.39
CA ALA A 608 25.92 7.05 -5.64
C ALA A 608 27.35 7.46 -5.25
N ASN A 609 27.97 8.39 -6.00
CA ASN A 609 29.30 8.93 -5.71
C ASN A 609 29.27 10.08 -4.68
N GLY A 610 28.08 10.47 -4.21
CA GLY A 610 27.87 11.60 -3.31
C GLY A 610 27.93 12.97 -4.00
N GLN A 611 27.87 13.08 -5.32
CA GLN A 611 27.70 14.33 -6.05
C GLN A 611 26.24 14.79 -6.02
N ALA A 612 26.03 16.10 -6.02
CA ALA A 612 24.71 16.70 -5.86
C ALA A 612 24.27 17.43 -7.13
N HIS A 613 23.15 17.01 -7.72
CA HIS A 613 22.60 17.57 -8.96
C HIS A 613 21.34 18.39 -8.67
N LEU A 614 21.30 19.63 -9.17
CA LEU A 614 20.20 20.58 -8.95
C LEU A 614 19.15 20.52 -10.05
N TYR A 615 17.88 20.48 -9.65
CA TYR A 615 16.71 20.56 -10.51
C TYR A 615 15.70 21.60 -9.98
N PRO A 616 14.98 22.35 -10.82
CA PRO A 616 15.07 22.40 -12.28
C PRO A 616 16.43 22.92 -12.80
N ARG A 617 16.82 22.46 -13.99
CA ARG A 617 18.03 22.95 -14.69
C ARG A 617 17.75 24.30 -15.37
N ALA A 618 17.53 25.33 -14.55
CA ALA A 618 17.31 26.70 -14.98
C ALA A 618 18.43 27.62 -14.44
N PRO A 619 18.85 28.66 -15.20
CA PRO A 619 19.90 29.58 -14.75
C PRO A 619 19.48 30.37 -13.50
N GLU A 620 18.20 30.70 -13.37
CA GLU A 620 17.65 31.33 -12.18
C GLU A 620 17.77 30.42 -10.95
N ALA A 621 17.39 29.14 -11.08
CA ALA A 621 17.48 28.17 -9.99
C ALA A 621 18.93 28.02 -9.47
N VAL A 622 19.91 27.99 -10.37
CA VAL A 622 21.34 27.99 -9.99
C VAL A 622 21.71 29.28 -9.27
N SER A 623 21.26 30.44 -9.74
CA SER A 623 21.57 31.73 -9.09
C SER A 623 21.00 31.82 -7.68
N ILE A 624 19.80 31.28 -7.44
CA ILE A 624 19.17 31.21 -6.12
C ILE A 624 19.93 30.22 -5.24
N PHE A 625 20.25 29.03 -5.77
CA PHE A 625 20.98 28.00 -5.05
C PHE A 625 22.39 28.44 -4.64
N GLN A 626 23.12 29.11 -5.52
CA GLN A 626 24.48 29.59 -5.25
C GLN A 626 24.55 30.61 -4.10
N ARG A 627 23.49 31.41 -3.91
CA ARG A 627 23.40 32.34 -2.76
C ARG A 627 23.30 31.61 -1.42
N GLU A 628 22.68 30.44 -1.41
CA GLU A 628 22.43 29.63 -0.21
C GLU A 628 23.34 28.40 -0.10
N LEU A 629 24.29 28.21 -1.02
CA LEU A 629 25.11 27.00 -1.12
C LEU A 629 25.86 26.68 0.19
N SER A 630 26.33 27.69 0.92
CA SER A 630 27.03 27.50 2.20
C SER A 630 26.11 27.01 3.34
N ASN A 631 24.80 27.14 3.18
CA ASN A 631 23.80 26.83 4.21
C ASN A 631 23.10 25.48 3.97
N ILE A 632 23.41 24.78 2.88
CA ILE A 632 22.78 23.51 2.51
C ILE A 632 23.71 22.35 2.90
N TYR A 633 23.17 21.46 3.71
CA TYR A 633 23.82 20.25 4.20
C TYR A 633 22.93 19.05 3.92
N TRP A 634 23.54 17.89 3.75
CA TRP A 634 22.83 16.63 3.66
C TRP A 634 23.58 15.56 4.45
N TYR A 635 22.91 14.46 4.75
CA TYR A 635 23.50 13.35 5.50
C TYR A 635 23.13 12.02 4.84
N SER A 636 24.03 11.04 4.91
CA SER A 636 23.79 9.66 4.51
C SER A 636 23.76 8.75 5.73
N VAL A 637 22.92 7.71 5.67
CA VAL A 637 22.82 6.67 6.70
C VAL A 637 23.10 5.33 6.03
N GLU A 638 24.24 4.73 6.32
CA GLU A 638 24.62 3.38 5.91
C GLU A 638 24.36 2.42 7.08
N ALA A 639 23.11 1.97 7.22
CA ALA A 639 22.67 1.18 8.37
C ALA A 639 23.43 -0.15 8.54
N ASP A 640 23.77 -0.82 7.43
CA ASP A 640 24.47 -2.12 7.43
C ASP A 640 25.91 -2.00 7.94
N LYS A 641 26.56 -0.86 7.68
CA LYS A 641 27.93 -0.57 8.16
C LYS A 641 27.95 0.17 9.50
N GLY A 642 26.78 0.55 10.03
CA GLY A 642 26.67 1.36 11.23
C GLY A 642 27.27 2.76 11.09
N LEU A 643 27.16 3.39 9.91
CA LEU A 643 27.84 4.66 9.61
C LEU A 643 26.85 5.76 9.24
N ILE A 644 26.97 6.92 9.88
CA ILE A 644 26.22 8.13 9.52
C ILE A 644 27.23 9.22 9.16
N LYS A 645 27.09 9.81 7.97
CA LYS A 645 27.96 10.90 7.51
C LYS A 645 27.16 12.14 7.23
N GLY A 646 27.69 13.30 7.60
CA GLY A 646 27.19 14.60 7.17
C GLY A 646 28.10 15.23 6.14
N HIS A 647 27.49 15.80 5.12
CA HIS A 647 28.17 16.40 3.99
C HIS A 647 27.73 17.86 3.82
N GLY A 648 28.69 18.71 3.50
CA GLY A 648 28.45 20.07 3.02
C GLY A 648 28.65 20.12 1.50
N LEU A 649 28.01 21.07 0.85
CA LEU A 649 28.22 21.30 -0.58
C LEU A 649 29.51 22.10 -0.83
N LYS A 650 30.18 21.79 -1.94
CA LYS A 650 31.37 22.47 -2.46
C LYS A 650 31.02 23.15 -3.78
N SER A 651 31.99 23.82 -4.39
CA SER A 651 31.94 24.30 -5.77
C SER A 651 31.57 23.20 -6.77
N ASN A 652 31.29 23.60 -8.01
CA ASN A 652 30.88 22.71 -9.09
C ASN A 652 31.77 21.47 -9.23
N CYS A 653 31.17 20.37 -9.68
CA CYS A 653 31.85 19.10 -9.92
C CYS A 653 33.05 19.29 -10.86
N ALA A 654 34.18 18.65 -10.53
CA ALA A 654 35.35 18.64 -11.40
C ALA A 654 35.21 17.49 -12.40
N GLY A 655 34.71 17.79 -13.60
CA GLY A 655 34.60 16.85 -14.72
C GLY A 655 35.18 17.43 -16.01
N GLU A 656 35.39 16.59 -17.04
CA GLU A 656 35.88 17.01 -18.37
C GLU A 656 34.90 17.95 -19.09
N VAL A 657 33.61 17.90 -18.72
CA VAL A 657 32.56 18.83 -19.13
C VAL A 657 32.08 19.61 -17.91
N ALA A 658 32.06 20.94 -17.99
CA ALA A 658 31.58 21.80 -16.92
C ALA A 658 30.04 21.72 -16.81
N ASP A 659 29.53 20.82 -15.96
CA ASP A 659 28.12 20.83 -15.58
C ASP A 659 27.89 21.86 -14.46
N ASN A 660 27.28 22.99 -14.82
CA ASN A 660 26.95 24.07 -13.88
C ASN A 660 25.86 23.69 -12.86
N TYR A 661 25.20 22.54 -13.04
CA TYR A 661 24.14 22.04 -12.17
C TYR A 661 24.61 20.92 -11.24
N CYS A 662 25.87 20.48 -11.37
CA CYS A 662 26.50 19.47 -10.51
C CYS A 662 27.41 20.15 -9.47
N PHE A 663 27.23 19.78 -8.21
CA PHE A 663 28.00 20.28 -7.08
C PHE A 663 28.71 19.14 -6.36
N GLY A 664 30.02 19.28 -6.16
CA GLY A 664 30.77 18.33 -5.36
C GLY A 664 30.34 18.43 -3.89
N THR A 665 30.48 17.34 -3.14
CA THR A 665 30.23 17.34 -1.70
C THR A 665 31.53 17.14 -0.92
N ARG A 666 31.57 17.63 0.31
CA ARG A 666 32.67 17.39 1.25
C ARG A 666 32.10 16.78 2.51
N GLU A 667 32.72 15.71 3.01
CA GLU A 667 32.41 15.17 4.33
C GLU A 667 32.78 16.21 5.39
N VAL A 668 31.86 16.49 6.31
CA VAL A 668 32.03 17.45 7.42
C VAL A 668 32.19 16.71 8.73
N TRP A 669 31.42 15.64 8.93
CA TRP A 669 31.45 14.83 10.15
C TRP A 669 31.01 13.40 9.82
N SER A 670 31.44 12.45 10.64
CA SER A 670 30.97 11.06 10.60
C SER A 670 30.82 10.49 12.00
N ILE A 671 29.80 9.67 12.18
CA ILE A 671 29.49 8.93 13.41
C ILE A 671 29.53 7.45 13.07
N VAL A 672 30.39 6.71 13.76
CA VAL A 672 30.57 5.26 13.58
C VAL A 672 29.96 4.54 14.78
N PHE A 673 29.02 3.64 14.51
CA PHE A 673 28.45 2.69 15.46
C PHE A 673 29.12 1.33 15.23
N PRO A 674 29.89 0.81 16.19
CA PRO A 674 30.60 -0.45 16.01
C PRO A 674 29.62 -1.61 15.81
N SER A 675 29.70 -2.28 14.66
CA SER A 675 28.78 -3.36 14.24
C SER A 675 28.77 -4.58 15.16
N GLU A 676 29.82 -4.76 15.99
CA GLU A 676 29.88 -5.78 17.03
C GLU A 676 28.93 -5.49 18.20
N SER A 677 28.62 -4.21 18.46
CA SER A 677 27.90 -3.75 19.65
C SER A 677 26.54 -3.13 19.34
N GLU A 678 26.43 -2.38 18.24
CA GLU A 678 25.26 -1.59 17.89
C GLU A 678 24.99 -1.72 16.38
N LYS A 679 23.72 -1.90 16.03
CA LYS A 679 23.20 -1.91 14.66
C LYS A 679 22.07 -0.89 14.56
N ILE A 680 22.10 -0.02 13.55
CA ILE A 680 21.06 0.97 13.30
C ILE A 680 19.80 0.25 12.80
N ILE A 681 18.66 0.47 13.48
CA ILE A 681 17.37 -0.16 13.11
C ILE A 681 16.35 0.83 12.57
N SER A 682 16.39 2.08 13.03
CA SER A 682 15.39 3.09 12.66
C SER A 682 15.98 4.49 12.73
N THR A 683 15.69 5.31 11.72
CA THR A 683 16.05 6.74 11.68
C THR A 683 14.84 7.56 11.29
N VAL A 684 14.64 8.69 11.98
CA VAL A 684 13.46 9.54 11.75
C VAL A 684 13.85 11.01 11.84
N THR A 685 13.33 11.82 10.93
CA THR A 685 13.45 13.28 10.94
C THR A 685 12.08 13.94 10.99
N ARG A 686 12.07 15.21 11.39
CA ARG A 686 10.88 16.05 11.35
C ARG A 686 10.45 16.30 9.90
N LYS A 687 9.15 16.27 9.64
CA LYS A 687 8.60 16.62 8.32
C LYS A 687 8.98 18.06 7.94
N SER A 688 9.52 18.27 6.74
CA SER A 688 10.06 19.56 6.31
C SER A 688 9.00 20.66 6.13
N ASN A 689 7.77 20.26 5.78
CA ASN A 689 6.58 21.10 5.60
C ASN A 689 5.78 21.33 6.89
N GLU A 690 6.23 20.81 8.03
CA GLU A 690 5.54 20.97 9.30
C GLU A 690 5.69 22.40 9.85
N VAL A 691 4.55 23.05 10.08
CA VAL A 691 4.45 24.38 10.71
C VAL A 691 4.30 24.22 12.23
N VAL A 692 4.96 25.10 12.99
CA VAL A 692 4.87 25.14 14.45
C VAL A 692 4.45 26.54 14.88
N HIS A 693 3.28 26.66 15.52
CA HIS A 693 2.75 27.95 15.95
C HIS A 693 3.40 28.44 17.25
N THR A 694 3.44 27.58 18.28
CA THR A 694 3.88 27.95 19.63
C THR A 694 5.34 27.56 19.86
N GLN A 695 6.21 28.55 20.09
CA GLN A 695 7.64 28.34 20.38
C GLN A 695 7.92 28.02 21.84
N ALA A 696 6.95 28.26 22.72
CA ALA A 696 7.11 28.12 24.16
C ALA A 696 5.89 27.39 24.74
N LYS A 697 6.11 26.70 25.86
CA LYS A 697 5.09 26.05 26.68
C LYS A 697 5.02 26.79 28.01
N VAL A 698 3.84 27.32 28.33
CA VAL A 698 3.59 28.00 29.59
C VAL A 698 3.38 26.93 30.67
N ILE A 699 4.12 27.04 31.76
CA ILE A 699 3.96 26.20 32.96
C ILE A 699 3.11 26.98 33.96
N ALA A 700 2.50 26.25 34.89
CA ALA A 700 2.00 26.89 36.10
C ALA A 700 3.10 27.71 36.81
N ASP A 701 2.70 28.75 37.54
CA ASP A 701 3.56 29.79 38.14
C ASP A 701 4.08 30.89 37.18
N GLN A 702 3.45 31.08 36.02
CA GLN A 702 3.82 32.09 35.01
C GLN A 702 5.27 31.94 34.49
N ASP A 703 5.81 30.72 34.55
CA ASP A 703 7.10 30.37 33.95
C ASP A 703 6.90 29.81 32.51
N VAL A 704 7.93 29.90 31.68
CA VAL A 704 7.90 29.49 30.28
C VAL A 704 9.07 28.56 29.95
N MET A 705 8.75 27.40 29.39
CA MET A 705 9.73 26.50 28.75
C MET A 705 9.78 26.77 27.25
N TYR A 706 10.91 27.24 26.75
CA TYR A 706 11.13 27.41 25.31
C TYR A 706 11.39 26.04 24.66
N LYS A 707 10.62 25.71 23.63
CA LYS A 707 10.79 24.48 22.86
C LYS A 707 12.04 24.59 21.99
N TYR A 708 12.84 23.53 21.94
CA TYR A 708 13.94 23.48 20.99
C TYR A 708 13.44 23.03 19.62
N ILE A 709 13.28 23.98 18.68
CA ILE A 709 12.70 23.75 17.37
C ILE A 709 13.82 23.85 16.32
N SER A 710 14.28 22.69 15.84
CA SER A 710 15.24 22.61 14.74
C SER A 710 14.73 21.65 13.66
N LYS A 711 14.95 21.99 12.38
CA LYS A 711 14.68 21.09 11.24
C LYS A 711 15.83 20.11 10.99
N ASN A 712 16.98 20.35 11.63
CA ASN A 712 18.24 19.67 11.40
C ASN A 712 18.49 18.58 12.46
N LEU A 713 17.42 17.92 12.92
CA LEU A 713 17.51 16.88 13.94
C LEU A 713 17.17 15.53 13.36
N LEU A 714 18.00 14.55 13.70
CA LEU A 714 17.87 13.15 13.34
C LEU A 714 17.75 12.32 14.62
N PHE A 715 16.64 11.60 14.73
CA PHE A 715 16.50 10.52 15.69
C PHE A 715 17.14 9.26 15.11
N VAL A 716 17.98 8.61 15.89
CA VAL A 716 18.63 7.34 15.53
C VAL A 716 18.41 6.33 16.65
N ALA A 717 17.86 5.17 16.32
CA ALA A 717 17.75 4.04 17.23
C ALA A 717 18.71 2.93 16.80
N THR A 718 19.51 2.45 17.74
CA THR A 718 20.43 1.32 17.57
C THR A 718 20.10 0.21 18.56
N VAL A 719 20.28 -1.04 18.12
CA VAL A 719 20.09 -2.22 18.97
C VAL A 719 21.34 -3.09 18.94
N SER A 720 21.52 -3.91 19.96
CA SER A 720 22.53 -4.98 19.92
C SER A 720 22.30 -5.89 18.71
N PRO A 721 23.32 -6.34 17.96
CA PRO A 721 23.15 -7.10 16.73
C PRO A 721 22.27 -8.35 16.87
N LYS A 722 22.39 -9.09 17.98
CA LYS A 722 21.54 -10.26 18.28
C LYS A 722 20.07 -9.91 18.54
N ALA A 723 19.80 -8.69 18.98
CA ALA A 723 18.47 -8.13 19.22
C ALA A 723 17.87 -7.45 17.97
N SER A 724 18.53 -7.55 16.81
CA SER A 724 17.99 -7.08 15.52
C SER A 724 16.96 -8.05 14.92
N GLY A 725 16.85 -9.28 15.42
CA GLY A 725 15.95 -10.31 14.90
C GLY A 725 14.52 -10.21 15.45
N ASP A 726 13.75 -11.28 15.23
CA ASP A 726 12.40 -11.42 15.79
C ASP A 726 12.40 -11.42 17.32
N ILE A 727 11.29 -10.98 17.91
CA ILE A 727 11.14 -10.88 19.36
C ILE A 727 11.45 -12.24 20.00
N GLY A 728 12.46 -12.28 20.88
CA GLY A 728 12.94 -13.51 21.53
C GLY A 728 14.25 -14.07 20.96
N SER A 729 14.81 -13.46 19.92
CA SER A 729 16.13 -13.83 19.38
C SER A 729 17.29 -13.55 20.33
N ALA A 730 17.13 -12.61 21.27
CA ALA A 730 18.14 -12.22 22.23
C ALA A 730 17.66 -12.43 23.67
N THR A 731 18.61 -12.72 24.56
CA THR A 731 18.33 -12.77 26.00
C THR A 731 18.30 -11.35 26.58
N PRO A 732 17.53 -11.09 27.66
CA PRO A 732 17.42 -9.75 28.25
C PRO A 732 18.76 -9.14 28.74
N GLY A 733 19.77 -9.97 29.01
CA GLY A 733 21.10 -9.51 29.42
C GLY A 733 21.98 -9.04 28.25
N GLU A 734 21.70 -9.52 27.03
CA GLU A 734 22.47 -9.22 25.82
C GLU A 734 21.78 -8.20 24.92
N SER A 735 20.50 -7.89 25.18
CA SER A 735 19.72 -6.93 24.41
C SER A 735 19.78 -5.53 25.01
N GLN A 736 20.26 -4.56 24.24
CA GLN A 736 20.26 -3.14 24.60
C GLN A 736 19.75 -2.33 23.42
N LEU A 737 18.82 -1.40 23.68
CA LEU A 737 18.36 -0.40 22.72
C LEU A 737 18.95 0.95 23.15
N VAL A 738 19.66 1.62 22.24
CA VAL A 738 20.21 2.95 22.48
C VAL A 738 19.60 3.93 21.47
N VAL A 739 19.21 5.09 21.98
CA VAL A 739 18.56 6.14 21.22
C VAL A 739 19.44 7.38 21.26
N TYR A 740 19.64 7.99 20.09
CA TYR A 740 20.42 9.20 19.90
C TYR A 740 19.57 10.27 19.20
N VAL A 741 19.73 11.52 19.65
CA VAL A 741 19.24 12.69 18.92
C VAL A 741 20.46 13.45 18.42
N VAL A 742 20.64 13.49 17.11
CA VAL A 742 21.83 14.02 16.43
C VAL A 742 21.46 15.26 15.63
N ASP A 743 22.30 16.29 15.70
CA ASP A 743 22.22 17.44 14.79
C ASP A 743 22.85 17.07 13.43
N THR A 744 22.06 17.14 12.36
CA THR A 744 22.48 16.72 11.00
C THR A 744 23.47 17.66 10.33
N VAL A 745 23.64 18.88 10.85
CA VAL A 745 24.61 19.85 10.31
C VAL A 745 25.97 19.64 10.96
N THR A 746 26.01 19.48 12.29
CA THR A 746 27.27 19.43 13.05
C THR A 746 27.71 18.03 13.47
N GLY A 747 26.82 17.03 13.41
CA GLY A 747 27.08 15.68 13.93
C GLY A 747 27.05 15.59 15.46
N ARG A 748 26.67 16.66 16.15
CA ARG A 748 26.63 16.67 17.62
C ARG A 748 25.48 15.81 18.13
N ILE A 749 25.79 14.92 19.06
CA ILE A 749 24.79 14.18 19.83
C ILE A 749 24.25 15.12 20.92
N LEU A 750 22.98 15.50 20.80
CA LEU A 750 22.28 16.36 21.76
C LEU A 750 21.75 15.57 22.95
N HIS A 751 21.29 14.35 22.71
CA HIS A 751 20.74 13.47 23.74
C HIS A 751 21.05 12.02 23.42
N ARG A 752 21.31 11.23 24.48
CA ARG A 752 21.51 9.78 24.43
C ARG A 752 20.70 9.13 25.54
N MET A 753 19.91 8.12 25.21
CA MET A 753 19.14 7.33 26.16
C MET A 753 19.36 5.84 25.91
N THR A 754 19.36 5.04 26.97
CA THR A 754 19.61 3.60 26.89
C THR A 754 18.52 2.83 27.60
N HIS A 755 17.95 1.83 26.91
CA HIS A 755 16.98 0.88 27.42
C HIS A 755 17.62 -0.51 27.50
N GLN A 756 17.80 -0.99 28.72
CA GLN A 756 18.36 -2.32 28.99
C GLN A 756 17.27 -3.39 28.81
N GLY A 757 17.62 -4.55 28.26
CA GLY A 757 16.66 -5.65 28.09
C GLY A 757 15.58 -5.36 27.04
N SER A 758 15.87 -4.52 26.05
CA SER A 758 14.90 -4.06 25.04
C SER A 758 15.31 -4.45 23.63
N GLN A 759 14.31 -4.74 22.79
CA GLN A 759 14.44 -5.25 21.44
C GLN A 759 13.57 -4.46 20.44
N GLY A 760 13.97 -4.44 19.17
CA GLY A 760 13.14 -3.97 18.06
C GLY A 760 12.00 -4.94 17.69
N PRO A 761 11.16 -4.60 16.69
CA PRO A 761 11.27 -3.43 15.80
C PRO A 761 10.96 -2.10 16.49
N VAL A 762 11.63 -1.02 16.06
CA VAL A 762 11.45 0.34 16.61
C VAL A 762 10.71 1.22 15.61
N HIS A 763 9.52 1.67 15.99
CA HIS A 763 8.73 2.64 15.21
C HIS A 763 8.77 3.99 15.93
N ALA A 764 9.21 5.04 15.25
CA ALA A 764 9.36 6.36 15.84
C ALA A 764 8.69 7.45 14.98
N VAL A 765 8.29 8.55 15.62
CA VAL A 765 7.84 9.76 14.95
C VAL A 765 8.42 10.99 15.62
N PHE A 766 8.89 11.94 14.80
CA PHE A 766 9.40 13.22 15.24
C PHE A 766 8.40 14.31 14.84
N SER A 767 7.93 15.09 15.81
CA SER A 767 7.05 16.24 15.59
C SER A 767 7.42 17.40 16.52
N GLU A 768 7.39 18.64 16.05
CA GLU A 768 7.80 19.85 16.79
C GLU A 768 9.16 19.74 17.49
N ASN A 769 9.13 19.52 18.80
CA ASN A 769 10.26 19.39 19.71
C ASN A 769 10.25 18.05 20.46
N TRP A 770 9.41 17.11 20.03
CA TRP A 770 9.19 15.86 20.71
C TRP A 770 9.27 14.66 19.78
N ILE A 771 9.67 13.54 20.36
CA ILE A 771 9.85 12.27 19.67
C ILE A 771 9.12 11.21 20.48
N VAL A 772 8.27 10.42 19.82
CA VAL A 772 7.65 9.24 20.42
C VAL A 772 8.14 8.02 19.65
N TYR A 773 8.59 7.01 20.37
CA TYR A 773 9.03 5.75 19.77
C TYR A 773 8.56 4.55 20.58
N HIS A 774 8.27 3.47 19.87
CA HIS A 774 7.75 2.22 20.37
C HIS A 774 8.78 1.10 20.21
N TYR A 775 8.93 0.24 21.21
CA TYR A 775 9.81 -0.93 21.21
C TYR A 775 9.28 -2.02 22.15
N PHE A 776 9.93 -3.18 22.16
CA PHE A 776 9.57 -4.29 23.05
C PHE A 776 10.56 -4.43 24.19
N ASN A 777 10.08 -4.50 25.44
CA ASN A 777 10.89 -4.78 26.61
C ASN A 777 10.85 -6.29 26.90
N LEU A 778 11.98 -6.97 26.69
CA LEU A 778 12.13 -8.43 26.91
C LEU A 778 12.07 -8.79 28.39
N ARG A 779 12.54 -7.92 29.30
CA ARG A 779 12.51 -8.18 30.74
C ARG A 779 11.10 -8.11 31.30
N ALA A 780 10.31 -7.15 30.82
CA ALA A 780 8.92 -6.97 31.25
C ALA A 780 7.90 -7.77 30.43
N HIS A 781 8.32 -8.35 29.29
CA HIS A 781 7.47 -8.99 28.28
C HIS A 781 6.32 -8.11 27.80
N ARG A 782 6.59 -6.83 27.58
CA ARG A 782 5.57 -5.80 27.26
C ARG A 782 6.10 -4.81 26.23
N TYR A 783 5.18 -4.20 25.48
CA TYR A 783 5.50 -3.09 24.61
C TYR A 783 5.56 -1.78 25.39
N GLU A 784 6.54 -0.95 25.06
CA GLU A 784 6.76 0.35 25.67
C GLU A 784 6.78 1.44 24.61
N MET A 785 6.19 2.58 24.96
CA MET A 785 6.29 3.83 24.21
C MET A 785 7.03 4.85 25.05
N THR A 786 8.17 5.32 24.56
CA THR A 786 8.92 6.38 25.25
C THR A 786 8.78 7.69 24.50
N VAL A 787 8.53 8.77 25.25
CA VAL A 787 8.53 10.14 24.73
C VAL A 787 9.79 10.86 25.19
N ILE A 788 10.35 11.68 24.30
CA ILE A 788 11.42 12.63 24.59
C ILE A 788 10.93 14.00 24.15
N GLU A 789 10.97 14.99 25.03
CA GLU A 789 10.75 16.41 24.71
C GLU A 789 12.04 17.19 24.92
N ILE A 790 12.37 18.07 23.97
CA ILE A 790 13.60 18.85 23.94
C ILE A 790 13.26 20.33 24.13
N TYR A 791 13.96 20.99 25.06
CA TYR A 791 13.75 22.37 25.46
C TYR A 791 15.06 23.16 25.36
N ASP A 792 14.96 24.43 24.99
CA ASP A 792 16.08 25.36 24.89
C ASP A 792 16.29 26.06 26.23
N GLN A 793 17.39 25.74 26.91
CA GLN A 793 17.76 26.33 28.19
C GLN A 793 18.50 27.66 28.03
N SER A 794 19.09 27.94 26.85
CA SER A 794 19.81 29.20 26.63
C SER A 794 18.91 30.44 26.76
N ARG A 795 17.59 30.26 26.61
CA ARG A 795 16.57 31.30 26.78
C ARG A 795 15.94 31.32 28.17
N ALA A 796 16.46 30.54 29.13
CA ALA A 796 15.91 30.41 30.47
C ALA A 796 15.93 31.71 31.28
N ASP A 797 16.77 32.70 30.94
CA ASP A 797 16.75 34.00 31.64
C ASP A 797 15.57 34.89 31.21
N ASN A 798 14.89 34.56 30.10
CA ASN A 798 13.73 35.28 29.54
C ASN A 798 12.41 34.54 29.78
N LYS A 799 12.24 33.99 30.97
CA LYS A 799 11.10 33.14 31.39
C LYS A 799 9.75 33.85 31.63
N ASP A 800 9.75 35.17 31.64
CA ASP A 800 8.57 35.95 32.02
C ASP A 800 7.50 35.96 30.90
N VAL A 801 6.29 35.47 31.22
CA VAL A 801 5.12 35.47 30.34
C VAL A 801 4.75 36.88 29.88
N LEU A 802 4.88 37.89 30.75
CA LEU A 802 4.57 39.27 30.39
C LEU A 802 5.55 39.80 29.33
N LYS A 803 6.83 39.42 29.44
CA LYS A 803 7.80 39.67 28.38
C LYS A 803 7.44 38.90 27.12
N LEU A 804 7.00 37.64 27.18
CA LEU A 804 6.57 36.89 25.99
C LEU A 804 5.43 37.58 25.21
N VAL A 805 4.45 38.13 25.94
CA VAL A 805 3.24 38.74 25.36
C VAL A 805 3.43 40.21 24.97
N LEU A 806 4.14 41.00 25.77
CA LEU A 806 4.30 42.46 25.60
C LEU A 806 5.72 42.88 25.17
N GLY A 807 6.70 42.00 25.31
CA GLY A 807 8.09 42.29 25.01
C GLY A 807 8.39 42.30 23.52
N LYS A 808 9.39 43.11 23.13
CA LYS A 808 9.99 43.06 21.79
C LYS A 808 10.87 41.83 21.67
N HIS A 809 10.27 40.65 21.54
CA HIS A 809 11.01 39.46 21.15
C HIS A 809 11.42 39.57 19.70
N ASN A 810 12.71 39.48 19.42
CA ASN A 810 13.20 39.38 18.06
C ASN A 810 12.93 37.97 17.53
N LEU A 811 11.65 37.66 17.28
CA LEU A 811 11.16 36.39 16.72
C LEU A 811 11.79 36.07 15.36
N SER A 812 12.44 37.05 14.74
CA SER A 812 13.20 37.00 13.49
C SER A 812 14.69 36.68 13.66
N SER A 813 15.22 36.49 14.87
CA SER A 813 16.64 36.13 15.02
C SER A 813 16.91 34.73 14.43
N PRO A 814 17.84 34.59 13.48
CA PRO A 814 18.12 33.31 12.85
C PRO A 814 18.71 32.33 13.87
N ILE A 815 18.21 31.08 13.85
CA ILE A 815 18.76 29.98 14.66
C ILE A 815 19.77 29.24 13.78
N SER A 816 21.02 29.16 14.24
CA SER A 816 22.09 28.40 13.58
C SER A 816 22.48 27.19 14.43
N SER A 817 22.62 26.02 13.81
CA SER A 817 23.14 24.80 14.50
C SER A 817 24.54 25.04 15.10
N TYR A 818 25.32 25.98 14.56
CA TYR A 818 26.67 26.31 15.04
C TYR A 818 26.67 27.17 16.32
N SER A 819 25.55 27.79 16.69
CA SER A 819 25.45 28.66 17.88
C SER A 819 25.51 27.91 19.22
N ARG A 820 25.53 26.57 19.20
CA ARG A 820 25.61 25.67 20.37
C ARG A 820 24.65 26.06 21.52
N PRO A 821 23.32 26.06 21.30
CA PRO A 821 22.37 26.29 22.39
C PRO A 821 22.45 25.16 23.43
N GLU A 822 22.33 25.51 24.71
CA GLU A 822 22.17 24.55 25.80
C GLU A 822 20.77 23.96 25.76
N VAL A 823 20.66 22.65 25.62
CA VAL A 823 19.38 21.94 25.52
C VAL A 823 19.13 21.10 26.77
N THR A 824 17.89 21.10 27.24
CA THR A 824 17.40 20.21 28.29
C THR A 824 16.42 19.22 27.69
N THR A 825 16.42 18.00 28.21
CA THR A 825 15.54 16.94 27.73
C THR A 825 14.73 16.38 28.88
N LYS A 826 13.44 16.14 28.63
CA LYS A 826 12.55 15.43 29.54
C LYS A 826 12.05 14.18 28.83
N SER A 827 12.14 13.03 29.48
CA SER A 827 11.71 11.76 28.90
C SER A 827 10.91 10.94 29.88
N GLN A 828 9.98 10.14 29.36
CA GLN A 828 9.17 9.22 30.14
C GLN A 828 8.73 8.04 29.28
N SER A 829 8.72 6.85 29.88
CA SER A 829 8.31 5.60 29.24
C SER A 829 6.93 5.20 29.74
N TYR A 830 6.10 4.70 28.83
CA TYR A 830 4.72 4.30 29.06
C TYR A 830 4.48 2.89 28.55
N TYR A 831 3.64 2.12 29.23
CA TYR A 831 3.21 0.83 28.72
C TYR A 831 2.11 0.99 27.66
N PHE A 832 2.30 0.29 26.55
CA PHE A 832 1.33 0.20 25.47
C PHE A 832 1.00 -1.28 25.22
N THR A 833 -0.24 -1.61 24.91
CA THR A 833 -0.69 -3.01 24.90
C THR A 833 -0.58 -3.69 23.54
N HIS A 834 -0.43 -2.94 22.45
CA HIS A 834 -0.42 -3.47 21.08
C HIS A 834 0.93 -3.27 20.41
N SER A 835 1.30 -4.18 19.51
CA SER A 835 2.34 -3.90 18.52
C SER A 835 1.82 -2.95 17.45
N ILE A 836 2.74 -2.24 16.80
CA ILE A 836 2.46 -1.16 15.84
C ILE A 836 3.06 -1.53 14.49
N LYS A 837 2.33 -1.25 13.41
CA LYS A 837 2.80 -1.33 12.02
C LYS A 837 3.26 0.01 11.48
N ALA A 838 2.55 1.09 11.82
CA ALA A 838 2.84 2.45 11.36
C ALA A 838 2.51 3.49 12.44
N ILE A 839 3.25 4.60 12.46
CA ILE A 839 3.03 5.71 13.38
C ILE A 839 3.14 7.04 12.63
N ALA A 840 2.20 7.95 12.85
CA ALA A 840 2.17 9.26 12.22
C ALA A 840 1.58 10.30 13.17
N VAL A 841 1.67 11.59 12.82
CA VAL A 841 1.13 12.71 13.61
C VAL A 841 0.28 13.57 12.71
N THR A 842 -0.86 14.03 13.24
CA THR A 842 -1.77 14.96 12.57
C THR A 842 -1.08 16.28 12.23
N SER A 843 -1.34 16.82 11.04
CA SER A 843 -0.79 18.10 10.58
C SER A 843 -1.92 19.02 10.14
N THR A 844 -1.86 20.27 10.60
CA THR A 844 -2.80 21.36 10.27
C THR A 844 -2.05 22.53 9.65
N ALA A 845 -2.77 23.47 9.03
CA ALA A 845 -2.17 24.51 8.20
C ALA A 845 -1.22 25.46 8.98
N LYS A 846 -1.58 25.79 10.23
CA LYS A 846 -0.86 26.70 11.12
C LYS A 846 -0.21 26.00 12.32
N GLY A 847 -0.57 24.75 12.60
CA GLY A 847 -0.04 24.00 13.75
C GLY A 847 -0.52 24.54 15.10
N ILE A 848 -1.76 25.04 15.18
CA ILE A 848 -2.42 25.55 16.39
C ILE A 848 -3.19 24.43 17.10
N THR A 849 -3.96 23.65 16.33
CA THR A 849 -4.76 22.52 16.82
C THR A 849 -3.92 21.50 17.58
N SER A 850 -4.50 20.86 18.60
CA SER A 850 -3.83 19.78 19.34
C SER A 850 -3.36 18.67 18.41
N ARG A 851 -2.16 18.14 18.64
CA ARG A 851 -1.62 17.05 17.83
C ARG A 851 -2.07 15.71 18.38
N HIS A 852 -2.61 14.86 17.51
CA HIS A 852 -2.86 13.47 17.82
C HIS A 852 -1.80 12.58 17.16
N LEU A 853 -1.37 11.57 17.90
CA LEU A 853 -0.55 10.47 17.45
C LEU A 853 -1.47 9.42 16.81
N LEU A 854 -1.27 9.17 15.53
CA LEU A 854 -1.98 8.14 14.77
C LEU A 854 -1.16 6.86 14.82
N ILE A 855 -1.71 5.83 15.45
CA ILE A 855 -1.05 4.53 15.68
C ILE A 855 -1.78 3.48 14.86
N GLY A 856 -1.10 2.94 13.86
CA GLY A 856 -1.53 1.76 13.11
C GLY A 856 -1.23 0.50 13.91
N THR A 857 -2.25 -0.09 14.51
CA THR A 857 -2.12 -1.31 15.33
C THR A 857 -1.86 -2.55 14.46
N ILE A 858 -1.34 -3.62 15.06
CA ILE A 858 -1.18 -4.92 14.36
C ILE A 858 -2.49 -5.48 13.78
N GLY A 859 -3.64 -5.13 14.39
CA GLY A 859 -4.98 -5.48 13.94
C GLY A 859 -5.49 -4.68 12.73
N ASP A 860 -4.62 -3.93 12.05
CA ASP A 860 -4.94 -3.14 10.86
C ASP A 860 -6.00 -2.05 11.09
N GLN A 861 -6.03 -1.51 12.30
CA GLN A 861 -6.87 -0.37 12.67
C GLN A 861 -6.02 0.81 13.12
N VAL A 862 -6.52 2.03 12.89
CA VAL A 862 -5.81 3.26 13.25
C VAL A 862 -6.43 3.89 14.48
N LEU A 863 -5.64 4.02 15.53
CA LEU A 863 -5.99 4.66 16.80
C LEU A 863 -5.43 6.10 16.81
N ALA A 864 -6.26 7.09 17.13
CA ALA A 864 -5.81 8.46 17.35
C ALA A 864 -5.70 8.75 18.86
N MET A 865 -4.49 8.97 19.35
CA MET A 865 -4.24 9.32 20.75
C MET A 865 -3.80 10.77 20.87
N ASP A 866 -4.34 11.50 21.84
CA ASP A 866 -3.91 12.87 22.13
C ASP A 866 -2.47 12.89 22.66
N LYS A 867 -1.65 13.83 22.17
CA LYS A 867 -0.27 14.07 22.65
C LYS A 867 -0.19 14.28 24.17
N ARG A 868 -1.26 14.74 24.83
CA ARG A 868 -1.32 14.91 26.30
C ARG A 868 -1.09 13.59 27.07
N PHE A 869 -1.42 12.44 26.49
CA PHE A 869 -1.08 11.15 27.08
C PHE A 869 0.44 10.86 27.07
N PHE A 870 1.19 11.56 26.21
CA PHE A 870 2.63 11.40 26.05
C PHE A 870 3.39 12.64 26.56
N ASP A 871 2.97 13.27 27.66
CA ASP A 871 3.72 14.37 28.28
C ASP A 871 4.72 13.80 29.32
N PRO A 872 6.04 14.03 29.21
CA PRO A 872 7.02 13.45 30.14
C PRO A 872 6.96 14.00 31.58
N ARG A 873 6.05 14.93 31.86
CA ARG A 873 5.85 15.52 33.19
C ARG A 873 4.69 14.89 33.95
N ARG A 874 4.08 13.82 33.43
CA ARG A 874 2.97 13.14 34.11
C ARG A 874 3.47 12.48 35.38
N SER A 875 2.91 12.90 36.52
CA SER A 875 3.16 12.34 37.84
C SER A 875 1.94 11.55 38.33
N VAL A 876 2.12 10.61 39.26
CA VAL A 876 1.02 9.78 39.79
C VAL A 876 -0.03 10.65 40.49
N ASN A 877 0.42 11.61 41.29
CA ASN A 877 -0.41 12.58 42.00
C ASN A 877 -0.05 13.99 41.55
N PRO A 878 -0.61 14.48 40.43
CA PRO A 878 -0.30 15.81 39.93
C PRO A 878 -0.77 16.88 40.90
N THR A 879 0.02 17.93 41.06
CA THR A 879 -0.33 19.09 41.88
C THR A 879 -1.53 19.82 41.29
N GLN A 880 -2.17 20.70 42.08
CA GLN A 880 -3.28 21.52 41.58
C GLN A 880 -2.84 22.39 40.39
N SER A 881 -1.63 22.94 40.46
CA SER A 881 -1.01 23.73 39.39
C SER A 881 -0.77 22.91 38.11
N GLU A 882 -0.30 21.68 38.22
CA GLU A 882 -0.12 20.76 37.09
C GLU A 882 -1.46 20.36 36.44
N LYS A 883 -2.51 20.17 37.25
CA LYS A 883 -3.86 19.88 36.76
C LYS A 883 -4.46 21.05 35.99
N GLU A 884 -4.20 22.28 36.42
CA GLU A 884 -4.62 23.50 35.72
C GLU A 884 -3.92 23.65 34.36
N GLU A 885 -2.68 23.16 34.23
CA GLU A 885 -1.98 23.05 32.92
C GLU A 885 -2.56 21.94 32.03
N GLY A 886 -3.42 21.08 32.56
CA GLY A 886 -4.00 19.94 31.86
C GLY A 886 -3.11 18.70 31.82
N ILE A 887 -2.15 18.57 32.77
CA ILE A 887 -1.34 17.37 32.92
C ILE A 887 -2.23 16.23 33.45
N LEU A 888 -2.28 15.14 32.69
CA LEU A 888 -3.02 13.95 33.06
C LEU A 888 -2.23 13.13 34.10
N PRO A 889 -2.87 12.57 35.14
CA PRO A 889 -2.17 11.74 36.11
C PRO A 889 -1.52 10.53 35.41
N LEU A 890 -0.34 10.14 35.85
CA LEU A 890 0.35 8.96 35.35
C LEU A 890 -0.47 7.70 35.67
N THR A 891 -0.72 6.90 34.65
CA THR A 891 -1.40 5.61 34.74
C THR A 891 -0.43 4.51 34.33
N ASP A 892 -0.63 3.30 34.85
CA ASP A 892 0.24 2.15 34.57
C ASP A 892 0.35 1.85 33.06
N SER A 893 -0.75 2.02 32.33
CA SER A 893 -0.79 1.85 30.87
C SER A 893 -1.47 3.01 30.18
N LEU A 894 -1.16 3.18 28.90
CA LEU A 894 -1.86 4.09 28.00
C LEU A 894 -3.27 3.54 27.72
N PRO A 895 -4.32 4.34 27.95
CA PRO A 895 -5.68 3.87 27.77
C PRO A 895 -6.00 3.68 26.29
N ILE A 896 -6.58 2.54 25.95
CA ILE A 896 -7.16 2.30 24.62
C ILE A 896 -8.65 2.57 24.72
N ILE A 897 -9.05 3.66 24.09
CA ILE A 897 -10.44 4.14 24.07
C ILE A 897 -11.04 3.68 22.74
N PRO A 898 -12.05 2.79 22.73
CA PRO A 898 -12.63 2.29 21.48
C PRO A 898 -13.14 3.39 20.55
N GLN A 899 -13.62 4.52 21.10
CA GLN A 899 -14.07 5.68 20.35
C GLN A 899 -12.93 6.44 19.65
N SER A 900 -11.68 6.21 20.05
CA SER A 900 -10.49 6.82 19.44
C SER A 900 -10.01 6.10 18.19
N TYR A 901 -10.61 4.95 17.82
CA TYR A 901 -10.33 4.31 16.54
C TYR A 901 -10.94 5.12 15.40
N VAL A 902 -10.04 5.70 14.60
CA VAL A 902 -10.36 6.52 13.42
C VAL A 902 -11.02 5.69 12.33
N THR A 903 -10.68 4.40 12.25
CA THR A 903 -11.26 3.45 11.29
C THR A 903 -12.56 2.81 11.79
N HIS A 904 -13.04 3.17 13.00
CA HIS A 904 -14.23 2.58 13.61
C HIS A 904 -14.20 1.04 13.60
N SER A 905 -15.12 0.38 12.89
CA SER A 905 -15.17 -1.08 12.71
C SER A 905 -14.36 -1.59 11.51
N LEU A 906 -13.87 -0.70 10.66
CA LEU A 906 -13.15 -1.04 9.44
C LEU A 906 -11.69 -1.38 9.75
N LYS A 907 -11.17 -2.35 9.01
CA LYS A 907 -9.77 -2.77 9.02
C LYS A 907 -9.15 -2.43 7.68
N VAL A 908 -8.02 -1.74 7.72
CA VAL A 908 -7.20 -1.39 6.56
C VAL A 908 -6.14 -2.49 6.43
N GLU A 909 -6.57 -3.64 5.90
CA GLU A 909 -5.74 -4.86 5.86
C GLU A 909 -4.37 -4.59 5.23
N GLY A 910 -3.32 -5.16 5.84
CA GLY A 910 -1.94 -4.98 5.41
C GLY A 910 -1.47 -3.52 5.54
N LEU A 911 -1.81 -2.84 6.63
CA LEU A 911 -1.49 -1.42 6.85
C LEU A 911 0.02 -1.16 6.75
N ARG A 912 0.42 -0.30 5.80
CA ARG A 912 1.83 0.07 5.55
C ARG A 912 2.14 1.51 5.93
N GLY A 913 1.20 2.43 5.74
CA GLY A 913 1.47 3.85 5.95
C GLY A 913 0.25 4.69 6.28
N ILE A 914 0.50 5.83 6.93
CA ILE A 914 -0.49 6.84 7.31
C ILE A 914 0.01 8.20 6.86
N VAL A 915 -0.75 8.87 5.99
CA VAL A 915 -0.46 10.22 5.48
C VAL A 915 -1.47 11.19 6.06
N THR A 916 -0.97 12.33 6.52
CA THR A 916 -1.77 13.40 7.10
C THR A 916 -1.57 14.67 6.29
N VAL A 917 -2.66 15.30 5.89
CA VAL A 917 -2.65 16.45 4.98
C VAL A 917 -3.47 17.57 5.62
N PRO A 918 -2.94 18.79 5.74
CA PRO A 918 -3.67 19.89 6.35
C PRO A 918 -4.87 20.29 5.47
N ALA A 919 -6.03 20.51 6.08
CA ALA A 919 -7.14 21.21 5.43
C ALA A 919 -6.87 22.73 5.44
N LYS A 920 -7.73 23.52 4.78
CA LYS A 920 -7.65 24.99 4.89
C LYS A 920 -8.22 25.48 6.23
N LEU A 921 -9.22 24.78 6.76
CA LEU A 921 -9.64 24.92 8.15
C LEU A 921 -8.55 24.38 9.07
N GLU A 922 -8.20 25.15 10.10
CA GLU A 922 -7.13 24.82 11.03
C GLU A 922 -7.53 23.69 11.98
N SER A 923 -8.83 23.57 12.29
CA SER A 923 -9.32 22.53 13.19
C SER A 923 -9.29 21.12 12.59
N ASN A 924 -9.22 21.01 11.25
CA ASN A 924 -9.33 19.76 10.52
C ASN A 924 -8.01 19.32 9.85
N THR A 925 -7.82 18.01 9.79
CA THR A 925 -6.77 17.34 9.02
C THR A 925 -7.39 16.19 8.22
N LEU A 926 -6.85 15.94 7.03
CA LEU A 926 -7.25 14.82 6.18
C LEU A 926 -6.28 13.67 6.46
N VAL A 927 -6.82 12.48 6.72
CA VAL A 927 -6.04 11.29 7.04
C VAL A 927 -6.27 10.25 5.96
N PHE A 928 -5.20 9.86 5.28
CA PHE A 928 -5.20 8.80 4.28
C PHE A 928 -4.31 7.66 4.77
N THR A 929 -4.90 6.48 4.92
CA THR A 929 -4.23 5.27 5.40
C THR A 929 -4.22 4.26 4.26
N TYR A 930 -3.05 3.69 3.99
CA TYR A 930 -2.89 2.76 2.89
C TYR A 930 -2.15 1.48 3.31
N GLY A 931 -2.64 0.38 2.78
CA GLY A 931 -2.13 -0.97 2.92
C GLY A 931 -2.42 -1.74 1.65
N VAL A 932 -2.93 -2.97 1.77
CA VAL A 932 -3.66 -3.63 0.69
C VAL A 932 -4.98 -2.89 0.45
N ASP A 933 -5.58 -2.40 1.53
CA ASP A 933 -6.76 -1.53 1.49
C ASP A 933 -6.41 -0.06 1.55
N LEU A 934 -7.34 0.76 1.04
CA LEU A 934 -7.27 2.20 1.15
C LEU A 934 -8.41 2.71 2.02
N PHE A 935 -8.09 3.59 2.97
CA PHE A 935 -9.09 4.28 3.78
C PHE A 935 -8.73 5.75 3.91
N PHE A 936 -9.74 6.59 3.85
CA PHE A 936 -9.61 8.03 3.97
C PHE A 936 -10.66 8.55 4.94
N THR A 937 -10.31 9.54 5.75
CA THR A 937 -11.27 10.25 6.59
C THR A 937 -10.77 11.65 6.95
N ARG A 938 -11.63 12.42 7.60
CA ARG A 938 -11.33 13.74 8.14
C ARG A 938 -11.28 13.63 9.67
N LEU A 939 -10.25 14.18 10.27
CA LEU A 939 -10.10 14.22 11.72
C LEU A 939 -10.07 15.67 12.20
N ALA A 940 -10.74 15.95 13.31
CA ALA A 940 -10.68 17.24 13.99
C ALA A 940 -10.19 17.04 15.44
N PRO A 941 -8.86 17.05 15.69
CA PRO A 941 -8.29 16.73 17.00
C PRO A 941 -8.86 17.56 18.16
N SER A 942 -9.04 18.87 17.95
CA SER A 942 -9.61 19.79 18.96
C SER A 942 -11.09 20.10 18.73
N ARG A 943 -11.82 19.23 18.01
CA ARG A 943 -13.16 19.51 17.45
C ARG A 943 -13.17 20.68 16.47
N THR A 944 -14.26 20.85 15.73
CA THR A 944 -14.41 21.89 14.72
C THR A 944 -14.73 23.25 15.36
N TYR A 945 -13.70 24.00 15.74
CA TYR A 945 -13.86 25.31 16.40
C TYR A 945 -13.92 26.49 15.41
N ASP A 946 -13.53 26.28 14.16
CA ASP A 946 -13.51 27.27 13.08
C ASP A 946 -14.63 27.03 12.04
N SER A 947 -15.57 26.14 12.35
CA SER A 947 -16.79 25.89 11.61
C SER A 947 -17.97 25.82 12.57
N LEU A 948 -19.16 26.22 12.11
CA LEU A 948 -20.40 25.91 12.81
C LEU A 948 -20.58 24.39 12.89
N THR A 949 -21.10 23.91 14.02
CA THR A 949 -21.43 22.51 14.21
C THR A 949 -22.56 22.10 13.29
N GLU A 950 -22.56 20.86 12.81
CA GLU A 950 -23.66 20.33 11.99
C GLU A 950 -24.99 20.34 12.76
N ASP A 951 -24.94 20.20 14.08
CA ASP A 951 -26.10 20.23 14.99
C ASP A 951 -26.63 21.65 15.29
N PHE A 952 -26.12 22.68 14.62
CA PHE A 952 -26.58 24.04 14.86
C PHE A 952 -28.05 24.20 14.44
N SER A 953 -28.92 24.51 15.41
CA SER A 953 -30.36 24.62 15.17
C SER A 953 -30.74 25.95 14.50
N TYR A 954 -30.56 26.02 13.18
CA TYR A 954 -30.97 27.17 12.36
C TYR A 954 -32.47 27.49 12.52
N ALA A 955 -33.30 26.46 12.67
CA ALA A 955 -34.74 26.62 12.86
C ALA A 955 -35.06 27.34 14.19
N LEU A 956 -34.40 26.93 15.29
CA LEU A 956 -34.59 27.60 16.58
C LEU A 956 -34.14 29.06 16.52
N LEU A 957 -32.99 29.33 15.90
CA LEU A 957 -32.50 30.70 15.70
C LEU A 957 -33.51 31.54 14.91
N LEU A 958 -34.04 31.03 13.79
CA LEU A 958 -35.04 31.74 13.00
C LEU A 958 -36.33 31.99 13.79
N ILE A 959 -36.84 30.97 14.51
CA ILE A 959 -38.06 31.07 15.31
C ILE A 959 -37.89 32.11 16.42
N THR A 960 -36.75 32.13 17.12
CA THR A 960 -36.49 33.11 18.17
C THR A 960 -36.41 34.54 17.62
N ILE A 961 -35.81 34.74 16.44
CA ILE A 961 -35.79 36.05 15.77
C ILE A 961 -37.22 36.51 15.46
N VAL A 962 -38.04 35.65 14.85
CA VAL A 962 -39.44 35.98 14.52
C VAL A 962 -40.24 36.27 15.79
N ALA A 963 -40.10 35.46 16.84
CA ALA A 963 -40.77 35.66 18.11
C ALA A 963 -40.38 36.99 18.77
N LEU A 964 -39.10 37.37 18.73
CA LEU A 964 -38.60 38.65 19.22
C LEU A 964 -39.18 39.82 18.42
N VAL A 965 -39.22 39.73 17.08
CA VAL A 965 -39.81 40.78 16.23
C VAL A 965 -41.30 40.98 16.54
N VAL A 966 -42.06 39.90 16.70
CA VAL A 966 -43.48 39.98 17.09
C VAL A 966 -43.62 40.58 18.48
N ALA A 967 -42.79 40.17 19.45
CA ALA A 967 -42.81 40.72 20.80
C ALA A 967 -42.49 42.23 20.82
N ILE A 968 -41.52 42.68 20.03
CA ILE A 968 -41.19 44.10 19.88
C ILE A 968 -42.38 44.87 19.30
N PHE A 969 -43.03 44.35 18.25
CA PHE A 969 -44.18 45.02 17.66
C PHE A 969 -45.36 45.12 18.64
N VAL A 970 -45.68 44.04 19.34
CA VAL A 970 -46.77 44.01 20.33
C VAL A 970 -46.47 44.96 21.50
N THR A 971 -45.24 44.96 22.01
CA THR A 971 -44.85 45.85 23.12
C THR A 971 -44.82 47.31 22.69
N TRP A 972 -44.39 47.63 21.46
CA TRP A 972 -44.45 48.97 20.90
C TRP A 972 -45.89 49.51 20.85
N VAL A 973 -46.83 48.74 20.30
CA VAL A 973 -48.26 49.12 20.25
C VAL A 973 -48.85 49.30 21.65
N LEU A 974 -48.54 48.40 22.58
CA LEU A 974 -48.98 48.52 23.98
C LEU A 974 -48.39 49.76 24.66
N SER A 975 -47.14 50.10 24.36
CA SER A 975 -46.47 51.28 24.87
C SER A 975 -47.11 52.56 24.35
N GLU A 976 -47.34 52.69 23.05
CA GLU A 976 -48.01 53.87 22.47
C GLU A 976 -49.41 54.06 23.04
N LYS A 977 -50.17 52.96 23.19
CA LYS A 977 -51.50 53.01 23.78
C LYS A 977 -51.46 53.48 25.24
N LYS A 978 -50.46 53.03 26.01
CA LYS A 978 -50.26 53.45 27.39
C LYS A 978 -49.87 54.93 27.47
N ASP A 979 -48.88 55.36 26.69
CA ASP A 979 -48.44 56.76 26.62
C ASP A 979 -49.58 57.69 26.19
N LEU A 980 -50.42 57.27 25.24
CA LEU A 980 -51.61 58.01 24.87
C LEU A 980 -52.59 58.09 26.06
N SER A 981 -52.89 56.97 26.71
CA SER A 981 -53.77 56.97 27.90
C SER A 981 -53.25 57.87 29.03
N ASP A 982 -51.93 57.89 29.26
CA ASP A 982 -51.30 58.71 30.29
C ASP A 982 -51.29 60.20 29.91
N LYS A 983 -51.20 60.54 28.62
CA LYS A 983 -51.32 61.94 28.12
C LYS A 983 -52.75 62.48 28.12
N TRP A 984 -53.75 61.60 28.01
CA TRP A 984 -55.18 61.97 28.01
C TRP A 984 -55.76 62.08 29.43
N ARG A 985 -55.00 61.69 30.45
CA ARG A 985 -55.32 61.81 31.86
C ARG A 985 -54.69 63.08 32.43
#